data_AF-V5APY3-F1
#
_entry.id   AF-V5APY3-F1
#
_cell.length_a   1.000
_cell.length_b   1.000
_cell.length_c   1.000
_cell.angle_alpha   90.00
_cell.angle_beta   90.00
_cell.angle_gamma   90.00
#
_symmetry.space_group_name_H-M   'P 1'
#
loop_
_entity.id
_entity.type
_entity.pdbx_description
1 polymer ?
#
loop_
_entity_poly.entity_id
_entity_poly.type
_entity_poly.pdbx_seq_one_letter_code
_entity_poly.pdbx_strand_id
1 'polypeptide(L)'
;MPAVHAVVLRLRGGTVDRAITVGRAVDTVLMDGVYITNGVAVVFDVPAMIPGVLRIEMRYCVCDGGAQIYVRGYSGEPASDRSLEASVSGLPGSYCSLVFVYNLPAHTNVTVRDSTIVTPGPMRYSQLSGLMDAVASPLVLHATSLLQSQLRVSNTVLRSLHAGGSAVYAGGGVDLLLSAVVLDGVLLEASGGPTASAMNVESSSRLSLRSHSVFSVTNVSVVSSGGGFFSWRALHGVRLGAALACFGVLTASFFYHACSCLLGGVGESCVPVGAPVLPPPVGTAPSVFVREGVTVRSVFVVSAGASEVTLRHVVLDGVSAVLYVPWMARDGVRIVVQNVSLLNDAVLYVMGGGALRGARAAGSDESGPVEPSLCDVEALNGALVLTGTFPAGSVLTVTDSLLVAARPTPLVYLSGSQSSLYTPVLVLSGLRLVRSVLVVSGVALVTVMTGGRTVVVDGAVLELVGGGVAVDAAVLGGEYELYASARVVASGGAVLRVSGSQVYAAHGLVFDSGVEANASAVVVNDNAGALTDGALLVLRGSASFVSRSWLSVRGNSISGRLLSVPSYPRSAELVQSKLTLHGNAGSGTVVMDGTVALGGAGRRFVVGCLTLNGQALQPINYRSAGIIGEFRPVACGVCDADVSCFGAATRAMSGSCSCRCAEGGYGRDCLPVYLPRVDGCNRTPGMPLLSHTATLTGTRGRVGSVVRGERCCATRRGCATRRIRPPSWSWLCPCTAVTSLLPTRR
;
A
#
# COMPACT_ATOMS: atom_id res chain seq x y z
N MET A 1 36.32 18.96 -54.15
CA MET A 1 36.88 18.92 -52.78
C MET A 1 37.91 17.80 -52.75
N PRO A 2 39.12 18.02 -52.20
CA PRO A 2 40.16 16.99 -52.18
C PRO A 2 39.75 15.79 -51.31
N ALA A 3 40.24 14.60 -51.66
CA ALA A 3 40.00 13.39 -50.88
C ALA A 3 40.67 13.53 -49.49
N VAL A 4 39.87 13.79 -48.47
CA VAL A 4 40.32 13.81 -47.07
C VAL A 4 40.72 12.38 -46.71
N HIS A 5 42.02 12.12 -46.69
CA HIS A 5 42.54 10.84 -46.23
C HIS A 5 42.29 10.74 -44.73
N ALA A 6 41.65 9.65 -44.31
CA ALA A 6 41.34 9.45 -42.91
C ALA A 6 42.60 9.11 -42.11
N VAL A 7 42.80 9.80 -40.99
CA VAL A 7 44.00 9.68 -40.16
C VAL A 7 43.67 8.84 -38.93
N VAL A 8 44.30 7.67 -38.84
CA VAL A 8 44.22 6.81 -37.64
C VAL A 8 45.10 7.40 -36.54
N LEU A 9 44.48 7.94 -35.49
CA LEU A 9 45.21 8.38 -34.29
C LEU A 9 45.59 7.16 -33.45
N ARG A 10 46.90 6.93 -33.26
CA ARG A 10 47.41 5.86 -32.39
C ARG A 10 48.27 6.43 -31.27
N LEU A 11 47.87 6.18 -30.02
CA LEU A 11 48.64 6.49 -28.82
C LEU A 11 48.96 5.17 -28.11
N ARG A 12 50.24 4.92 -27.85
CA ARG A 12 50.72 3.73 -27.14
C ARG A 12 51.68 4.14 -26.03
N GLY A 13 51.32 3.83 -24.79
CA GLY A 13 52.05 4.30 -23.61
C GLY A 13 51.98 5.83 -23.43
N GLY A 14 52.82 6.33 -22.52
CA GLY A 14 52.96 7.76 -22.25
C GLY A 14 51.84 8.35 -21.38
N THR A 15 51.97 9.64 -21.09
CA THR A 15 51.07 10.38 -20.20
C THR A 15 50.40 11.54 -20.93
N VAL A 16 49.09 11.68 -20.74
CA VAL A 16 48.26 12.80 -21.14
C VAL A 16 47.96 13.63 -19.89
N ASP A 17 48.72 14.71 -19.74
CA ASP A 17 48.67 15.67 -18.63
C ASP A 17 48.06 17.03 -19.03
N ARG A 18 47.61 17.14 -20.28
CA ARG A 18 46.92 18.30 -20.86
C ARG A 18 45.64 17.83 -21.56
N ALA A 19 44.62 18.68 -21.60
CA ALA A 19 43.36 18.35 -22.26
C ALA A 19 43.55 18.16 -23.78
N ILE A 20 42.92 17.13 -24.35
CA ILE A 20 42.99 16.78 -25.77
C ILE A 20 41.57 16.71 -26.32
N THR A 21 41.34 17.26 -27.51
CA THR A 21 40.11 17.06 -28.28
C THR A 21 40.45 16.43 -29.61
N VAL A 22 39.92 15.22 -29.84
CA VAL A 22 40.12 14.42 -31.05
C VAL A 22 38.86 14.52 -31.90
N GLY A 23 39.02 14.96 -33.15
CA GLY A 23 37.91 15.08 -34.10
C GLY A 23 38.43 15.26 -35.51
N ARG A 24 39.02 16.43 -35.80
CA ARG A 24 39.43 16.83 -37.17
C ARG A 24 40.23 15.75 -37.90
N ALA A 25 39.69 15.31 -39.04
CA ALA A 25 40.30 14.37 -39.98
C ALA A 25 40.61 12.95 -39.43
N VAL A 26 40.03 12.58 -38.28
CA VAL A 26 40.17 11.24 -37.68
C VAL A 26 38.92 10.42 -37.94
N ASP A 27 39.10 9.14 -38.27
CA ASP A 27 38.06 8.10 -38.34
C ASP A 27 38.23 7.05 -37.22
N THR A 28 39.49 6.71 -36.90
CA THR A 28 39.86 5.67 -35.95
C THR A 28 40.82 6.21 -34.90
N VAL A 29 40.50 5.99 -33.62
CA VAL A 29 41.34 6.29 -32.46
C VAL A 29 41.69 4.98 -31.75
N LEU A 30 42.98 4.69 -31.58
CA LEU A 30 43.47 3.57 -30.77
C LEU A 30 44.37 4.11 -29.65
N MET A 31 43.98 3.89 -28.39
CA MET A 31 44.77 4.19 -27.20
C MET A 31 45.10 2.90 -26.46
N ASP A 32 46.38 2.65 -26.17
CA ASP A 32 46.84 1.41 -25.54
C ASP A 32 47.87 1.74 -24.45
N GLY A 33 47.59 1.44 -23.18
CA GLY A 33 48.52 1.70 -22.07
C GLY A 33 48.76 3.19 -21.74
N VAL A 34 47.87 4.10 -22.14
CA VAL A 34 48.03 5.55 -21.94
C VAL A 34 47.58 5.96 -20.53
N TYR A 35 48.37 6.78 -19.83
CA TYR A 35 48.02 7.36 -18.53
C TYR A 35 47.39 8.74 -18.72
N ILE A 36 46.20 8.98 -18.16
CA ILE A 36 45.49 10.26 -18.22
C ILE A 36 45.41 10.81 -16.79
N THR A 37 46.02 11.95 -16.52
CA THR A 37 46.22 12.46 -15.14
C THR A 37 45.86 13.95 -15.00
N ASN A 38 46.17 14.56 -13.85
CA ASN A 38 46.06 16.01 -13.62
C ASN A 38 44.67 16.63 -13.90
N GLY A 39 43.60 15.84 -13.77
CA GLY A 39 42.22 16.33 -13.91
C GLY A 39 41.80 16.67 -15.34
N VAL A 40 42.56 16.24 -16.36
CA VAL A 40 42.33 16.70 -17.74
C VAL A 40 41.19 15.96 -18.44
N ALA A 41 40.61 16.62 -19.44
CA ALA A 41 39.59 16.06 -20.30
C ALA A 41 40.19 15.54 -21.61
N VAL A 42 39.95 14.27 -21.94
CA VAL A 42 40.14 13.70 -23.28
C VAL A 42 38.77 13.62 -23.93
N VAL A 43 38.57 14.37 -25.01
CA VAL A 43 37.27 14.53 -25.68
C VAL A 43 37.32 13.94 -27.08
N PHE A 44 36.55 12.88 -27.33
CA PHE A 44 36.29 12.36 -28.66
C PHE A 44 35.06 13.07 -29.24
N ASP A 45 35.29 14.00 -30.16
CA ASP A 45 34.30 14.89 -30.76
C ASP A 45 33.74 14.28 -32.05
N VAL A 46 32.76 13.39 -31.90
CA VAL A 46 32.18 12.57 -32.98
C VAL A 46 31.64 13.42 -34.15
N PRO A 47 30.99 14.60 -33.94
CA PRO A 47 30.61 15.49 -35.04
C PRO A 47 31.78 16.08 -35.86
N ALA A 48 32.96 16.20 -35.26
CA ALA A 48 34.16 16.75 -35.92
C ALA A 48 35.03 15.69 -36.60
N MET A 49 34.73 14.40 -36.37
CA MET A 49 35.34 13.26 -37.06
C MET A 49 34.85 13.15 -38.52
N ILE A 50 35.59 12.39 -39.34
CA ILE A 50 35.26 12.20 -40.76
C ILE A 50 33.93 11.45 -40.89
N PRO A 51 33.01 11.85 -41.79
CA PRO A 51 31.78 11.10 -42.03
C PRO A 51 32.06 9.65 -42.45
N GLY A 52 31.49 8.68 -41.74
CA GLY A 52 31.68 7.26 -42.03
C GLY A 52 31.44 6.36 -40.81
N VAL A 53 32.08 5.19 -40.82
CA VAL A 53 32.15 4.29 -39.66
C VAL A 53 33.30 4.75 -38.77
N LEU A 54 32.97 5.26 -37.59
CA LEU A 54 33.94 5.77 -36.64
C LEU A 54 34.33 4.69 -35.64
N ARG A 55 35.60 4.66 -35.21
CA ARG A 55 36.08 3.67 -34.24
C ARG A 55 36.92 4.33 -33.14
N ILE A 56 36.56 4.10 -31.89
CA ILE A 56 37.30 4.56 -30.71
C ILE A 56 37.63 3.33 -29.87
N GLU A 57 38.91 3.04 -29.64
CA GLU A 57 39.33 1.85 -28.92
C GLU A 57 40.39 2.20 -27.87
N MET A 58 40.06 1.96 -26.59
CA MET A 58 40.93 2.16 -25.44
C MET A 58 41.20 0.82 -24.76
N ARG A 59 42.47 0.44 -24.67
CA ARG A 59 42.94 -0.78 -24.00
C ARG A 59 43.95 -0.43 -22.91
N TYR A 60 43.80 -1.00 -21.72
CA TYR A 60 44.78 -0.91 -20.63
C TYR A 60 45.23 0.52 -20.26
N CYS A 61 44.41 1.53 -20.58
CA CYS A 61 44.69 2.92 -20.24
C CYS A 61 44.39 3.16 -18.75
N VAL A 62 45.06 4.11 -18.13
CA VAL A 62 44.88 4.43 -16.70
C VAL A 62 44.35 5.85 -16.58
N CYS A 63 43.38 6.12 -15.70
CA CYS A 63 42.85 7.47 -15.49
C CYS A 63 42.80 7.89 -14.01
N ASP A 64 43.44 9.01 -13.67
CA ASP A 64 43.60 9.43 -12.27
C ASP A 64 43.57 10.97 -12.09
N GLY A 65 43.53 11.43 -10.85
CA GLY A 65 43.59 12.85 -10.49
C GLY A 65 42.36 13.67 -10.92
N GLY A 66 41.21 13.03 -11.13
CA GLY A 66 39.97 13.67 -11.59
C GLY A 66 39.83 13.73 -13.12
N ALA A 67 40.60 12.91 -13.84
CA ALA A 67 40.58 12.83 -15.30
C ALA A 67 39.19 12.46 -15.85
N GLN A 68 38.87 12.97 -17.04
CA GLN A 68 37.56 12.81 -17.67
C GLN A 68 37.72 12.34 -19.12
N ILE A 69 36.98 11.31 -19.50
CA ILE A 69 36.96 10.79 -20.86
C ILE A 69 35.57 11.04 -21.43
N TYR A 70 35.46 11.89 -22.45
CA TYR A 70 34.20 12.26 -23.10
C TYR A 70 34.06 11.60 -24.47
N VAL A 71 32.91 10.99 -24.73
CA VAL A 71 32.42 10.72 -26.09
C VAL A 71 31.29 11.70 -26.35
N ARG A 72 31.55 12.69 -27.22
CA ARG A 72 30.64 13.81 -27.51
C ARG A 72 29.94 13.60 -28.84
N GLY A 73 28.61 13.49 -28.80
CA GLY A 73 27.72 13.38 -29.96
C GLY A 73 27.21 14.74 -30.50
N TYR A 74 26.16 14.67 -31.30
CA TYR A 74 25.51 15.80 -31.97
C TYR A 74 24.51 16.50 -31.04
N SER A 75 24.56 17.83 -30.97
CA SER A 75 23.61 18.64 -30.19
C SER A 75 22.20 18.75 -30.81
N GLY A 76 22.03 18.34 -32.06
CA GLY A 76 20.75 18.19 -32.75
C GLY A 76 20.39 16.72 -32.97
N GLU A 77 19.53 16.42 -33.95
CA GLU A 77 19.16 15.03 -34.32
C GLU A 77 20.40 14.15 -34.59
N PRO A 78 20.37 12.85 -34.21
CA PRO A 78 21.48 11.93 -34.45
C PRO A 78 21.72 11.71 -35.95
N ALA A 79 22.99 11.67 -36.35
CA ALA A 79 23.39 11.36 -37.72
C ALA A 79 23.01 9.90 -38.08
N SER A 80 22.09 9.73 -39.03
CA SER A 80 21.65 8.42 -39.54
C SER A 80 22.54 7.86 -40.66
N ASP A 81 23.41 8.69 -41.24
CA ASP A 81 24.39 8.36 -42.29
C ASP A 81 25.72 7.83 -41.75
N ARG A 82 25.85 7.66 -40.43
CA ARG A 82 27.11 7.39 -39.72
C ARG A 82 26.89 6.37 -38.61
N SER A 83 27.96 5.69 -38.20
CA SER A 83 27.97 4.78 -37.06
C SER A 83 29.24 4.95 -36.24
N LEU A 84 29.22 4.45 -35.00
CA LEU A 84 30.35 4.54 -34.07
C LEU A 84 30.55 3.20 -33.33
N GLU A 85 31.74 2.62 -33.43
CA GLU A 85 32.22 1.54 -32.58
C GLU A 85 33.12 2.10 -31.48
N ALA A 86 32.66 2.17 -30.23
CA ALA A 86 33.46 2.60 -29.10
C ALA A 86 33.74 1.43 -28.14
N SER A 87 35.00 1.15 -27.84
CA SER A 87 35.41 0.07 -26.93
C SER A 87 36.38 0.59 -25.87
N VAL A 88 36.05 0.44 -24.60
CA VAL A 88 36.92 0.69 -23.45
C VAL A 88 37.13 -0.64 -22.73
N SER A 89 38.37 -1.10 -22.60
CA SER A 89 38.68 -2.37 -21.93
C SER A 89 39.90 -2.26 -21.03
N GLY A 90 39.81 -2.77 -19.79
CA GLY A 90 40.93 -2.75 -18.86
C GLY A 90 41.29 -1.34 -18.38
N LEU A 91 40.31 -0.48 -18.08
CA LEU A 91 40.52 0.88 -17.56
C LEU A 91 40.51 0.90 -16.03
N PRO A 92 41.66 0.82 -15.33
CA PRO A 92 41.76 1.22 -13.92
C PRO A 92 41.76 2.75 -13.79
N GLY A 93 40.92 3.25 -12.90
CA GLY A 93 40.92 4.65 -12.52
C GLY A 93 40.54 4.87 -11.05
N SER A 94 41.48 5.45 -10.31
CA SER A 94 41.35 5.79 -8.89
C SER A 94 40.59 7.09 -8.64
N TYR A 95 40.62 8.01 -9.60
CA TYR A 95 39.81 9.23 -9.60
C TYR A 95 39.50 9.66 -11.03
N CYS A 96 38.38 9.16 -11.59
CA CYS A 96 38.10 9.22 -13.02
C CYS A 96 36.61 9.15 -13.36
N SER A 97 36.20 9.73 -14.49
CA SER A 97 34.83 9.61 -15.02
C SER A 97 34.80 9.41 -16.53
N LEU A 98 33.94 8.49 -16.98
CA LEU A 98 33.60 8.24 -18.39
C LEU A 98 32.23 8.87 -18.69
N VAL A 99 32.18 9.75 -19.70
CA VAL A 99 31.04 10.63 -19.97
C VAL A 99 30.59 10.48 -21.42
N PHE A 100 29.32 10.13 -21.61
CA PHE A 100 28.64 10.23 -22.90
C PHE A 100 27.73 11.45 -22.87
N VAL A 101 27.85 12.31 -23.87
CA VAL A 101 27.12 13.58 -23.94
C VAL A 101 26.59 13.82 -25.34
N TYR A 102 25.36 14.34 -25.43
CA TYR A 102 24.64 14.60 -26.68
C TYR A 102 24.31 13.32 -27.49
N ASN A 103 23.69 13.48 -28.65
CA ASN A 103 23.13 12.36 -29.42
C ASN A 103 24.21 11.61 -30.20
N LEU A 104 24.41 10.33 -29.91
CA LEU A 104 25.35 9.49 -30.66
C LEU A 104 24.76 9.15 -32.05
N PRO A 105 25.60 8.82 -33.07
CA PRO A 105 25.11 8.36 -34.36
C PRO A 105 24.12 7.18 -34.25
N ALA A 106 23.31 6.99 -35.29
CA ALA A 106 22.54 5.75 -35.41
C ALA A 106 23.50 4.54 -35.50
N HIS A 107 23.03 3.35 -35.13
CA HIS A 107 23.84 2.12 -35.21
C HIS A 107 25.18 2.20 -34.45
N THR A 108 25.21 2.96 -33.35
CA THR A 108 26.38 3.05 -32.46
C THR A 108 26.46 1.81 -31.57
N ASN A 109 27.64 1.23 -31.44
CA ASN A 109 27.92 0.15 -30.50
C ASN A 109 29.04 0.58 -29.52
N VAL A 110 28.69 0.76 -28.25
CA VAL A 110 29.61 1.09 -27.18
C VAL A 110 29.79 -0.11 -26.26
N THR A 111 31.03 -0.49 -25.99
CA THR A 111 31.39 -1.55 -25.04
C THR A 111 32.38 -1.01 -23.99
N VAL A 112 32.08 -1.21 -22.71
CA VAL A 112 32.98 -0.92 -21.59
C VAL A 112 33.17 -2.22 -20.83
N ARG A 113 34.38 -2.74 -20.70
CA ARG A 113 34.61 -4.04 -20.06
C ARG A 113 35.85 -4.15 -19.20
N ASP A 114 35.82 -5.10 -18.26
CA ASP A 114 36.98 -5.53 -17.47
C ASP A 114 37.70 -4.34 -16.78
N SER A 115 36.93 -3.34 -16.34
CA SER A 115 37.42 -2.01 -15.92
C SER A 115 37.08 -1.71 -14.45
N THR A 116 37.76 -0.76 -13.82
CA THR A 116 37.48 -0.32 -12.45
C THR A 116 37.60 1.20 -12.38
N ILE A 117 36.48 1.90 -12.28
CA ILE A 117 36.41 3.36 -12.32
C ILE A 117 35.84 3.87 -10.98
N VAL A 118 36.63 4.69 -10.29
CA VAL A 118 36.32 5.22 -8.95
C VAL A 118 36.27 6.75 -8.99
N THR A 119 35.26 7.34 -8.34
CA THR A 119 35.17 8.77 -8.04
C THR A 119 35.16 8.99 -6.52
N PRO A 120 36.32 9.19 -5.88
CA PRO A 120 36.42 9.42 -4.44
C PRO A 120 36.06 10.86 -4.03
N GLY A 121 36.10 11.81 -4.97
CA GLY A 121 35.84 13.23 -4.74
C GLY A 121 34.99 13.87 -5.85
N PRO A 122 34.68 15.17 -5.71
CA PRO A 122 33.77 15.88 -6.62
C PRO A 122 34.39 16.13 -8.00
N MET A 123 33.70 15.67 -9.05
CA MET A 123 34.15 15.81 -10.43
C MET A 123 33.77 17.19 -11.00
N ARG A 124 34.69 17.82 -11.74
CA ARG A 124 34.42 19.09 -12.46
C ARG A 124 34.21 18.82 -13.95
N TYR A 125 32.95 18.56 -14.35
CA TYR A 125 32.59 18.22 -15.72
C TYR A 125 32.82 19.37 -16.71
N SER A 126 34.06 19.53 -17.16
CA SER A 126 34.55 20.70 -17.91
C SER A 126 33.87 20.98 -19.26
N GLN A 127 33.20 19.98 -19.84
CA GLN A 127 32.46 20.12 -21.10
C GLN A 127 30.94 20.31 -20.91
N LEU A 128 30.45 20.32 -19.66
CA LEU A 128 29.02 20.35 -19.31
C LEU A 128 28.69 21.59 -18.47
N SER A 129 28.36 22.69 -19.15
CA SER A 129 27.93 23.94 -18.51
C SER A 129 26.58 23.76 -17.81
N GLY A 130 26.55 23.90 -16.48
CA GLY A 130 25.32 23.88 -15.68
C GLY A 130 24.97 22.53 -15.03
N LEU A 131 25.81 21.50 -15.16
CA LEU A 131 25.60 20.22 -14.47
C LEU A 131 25.91 20.34 -12.97
N MET A 132 24.90 20.68 -12.17
CA MET A 132 25.01 20.84 -10.71
C MET A 132 24.70 19.54 -9.94
N ASP A 133 23.89 18.66 -10.52
CA ASP A 133 23.32 17.48 -9.83
C ASP A 133 24.24 16.23 -9.87
N ALA A 134 25.23 16.18 -10.77
CA ALA A 134 26.22 15.11 -10.82
C ALA A 134 27.46 15.50 -9.99
N VAL A 135 27.46 15.17 -8.69
CA VAL A 135 28.56 15.56 -7.79
C VAL A 135 29.82 14.72 -8.03
N ALA A 136 29.67 13.39 -8.10
CA ALA A 136 30.75 12.44 -8.35
C ALA A 136 30.19 11.16 -8.97
N SER A 137 30.45 10.92 -10.27
CA SER A 137 29.93 9.74 -10.98
C SER A 137 30.94 9.10 -11.94
N PRO A 138 31.28 7.80 -11.78
CA PRO A 138 32.17 7.05 -12.67
C PRO A 138 31.67 6.93 -14.10
N LEU A 139 30.36 6.77 -14.30
CA LEU A 139 29.70 6.72 -15.61
C LEU A 139 28.59 7.77 -15.68
N VAL A 140 28.61 8.60 -16.72
CA VAL A 140 27.65 9.69 -16.93
C VAL A 140 27.04 9.61 -18.33
N LEU A 141 25.72 9.68 -18.41
CA LEU A 141 24.93 9.90 -19.63
C LEU A 141 24.24 11.26 -19.51
N HIS A 142 24.48 12.18 -20.44
CA HIS A 142 23.89 13.52 -20.38
C HIS A 142 23.33 13.98 -21.74
N ALA A 143 22.06 14.37 -21.77
CA ALA A 143 21.36 14.81 -22.98
C ALA A 143 21.51 13.82 -24.16
N THR A 144 21.43 12.51 -23.87
CA THR A 144 21.87 11.44 -24.78
C THR A 144 20.69 10.68 -25.39
N SER A 145 20.47 10.82 -26.71
CA SER A 145 19.60 9.93 -27.48
C SER A 145 20.42 8.82 -28.15
N LEU A 146 19.93 7.58 -28.06
CA LEU A 146 20.47 6.40 -28.73
C LEU A 146 19.43 5.85 -29.73
N LEU A 147 19.78 5.83 -31.02
CA LEU A 147 18.93 5.36 -32.12
C LEU A 147 19.49 4.07 -32.76
N GLN A 148 18.79 2.95 -32.62
CA GLN A 148 19.22 1.64 -33.14
C GLN A 148 20.63 1.24 -32.66
N SER A 149 20.97 1.62 -31.43
CA SER A 149 22.33 1.59 -30.86
C SER A 149 22.41 0.73 -29.59
N GLN A 150 23.61 0.23 -29.27
CA GLN A 150 23.89 -0.56 -28.08
C GLN A 150 24.95 0.12 -27.18
N LEU A 151 24.74 0.11 -25.87
CA LEU A 151 25.72 0.45 -24.84
C LEU A 151 25.82 -0.71 -23.86
N ARG A 152 26.92 -1.46 -23.87
CA ARG A 152 27.17 -2.61 -23.00
C ARG A 152 28.31 -2.32 -22.03
N VAL A 153 28.05 -2.39 -20.73
CA VAL A 153 29.05 -2.34 -19.66
C VAL A 153 29.14 -3.72 -19.04
N SER A 154 30.31 -4.36 -18.98
CA SER A 154 30.44 -5.71 -18.45
C SER A 154 31.69 -5.96 -17.61
N ASN A 155 31.67 -6.89 -16.65
CA ASN A 155 32.82 -7.19 -15.77
C ASN A 155 33.50 -5.92 -15.20
N THR A 156 32.71 -4.92 -14.82
CA THR A 156 33.22 -3.56 -14.54
C THR A 156 32.80 -3.10 -13.15
N VAL A 157 33.70 -2.44 -12.44
CA VAL A 157 33.47 -1.89 -11.10
C VAL A 157 33.33 -0.38 -11.21
N LEU A 158 32.16 0.17 -10.85
CA LEU A 158 31.87 1.60 -10.82
C LEU A 158 31.62 2.02 -9.37
N ARG A 159 32.47 2.87 -8.79
CA ARG A 159 32.40 3.25 -7.37
C ARG A 159 32.39 4.76 -7.16
N SER A 160 31.42 5.28 -6.42
CA SER A 160 31.41 6.66 -5.93
C SER A 160 31.46 6.70 -4.41
N LEU A 161 32.45 7.39 -3.85
CA LEU A 161 32.69 7.46 -2.40
C LEU A 161 32.33 8.82 -1.80
N HIS A 162 31.78 9.74 -2.60
CA HIS A 162 31.46 11.10 -2.20
C HIS A 162 29.97 11.27 -1.82
N ALA A 163 29.66 12.16 -0.88
CA ALA A 163 28.30 12.47 -0.48
C ALA A 163 27.49 13.02 -1.67
N GLY A 164 26.28 12.49 -1.92
CA GLY A 164 25.50 12.82 -3.11
C GLY A 164 26.05 12.25 -4.42
N GLY A 165 27.08 11.39 -4.36
CA GLY A 165 27.62 10.70 -5.53
C GLY A 165 26.76 9.52 -6.00
N SER A 166 27.00 9.07 -7.23
CA SER A 166 26.32 7.90 -7.82
C SER A 166 27.24 7.06 -8.70
N ALA A 167 27.03 5.74 -8.79
CA ALA A 167 27.87 4.89 -9.65
C ALA A 167 27.56 5.08 -11.15
N VAL A 168 26.30 5.36 -11.48
CA VAL A 168 25.85 5.78 -12.82
C VAL A 168 24.95 7.01 -12.69
N TYR A 169 25.14 8.03 -13.54
CA TYR A 169 24.28 9.22 -13.58
C TYR A 169 23.64 9.38 -14.96
N ALA A 170 22.35 9.74 -14.99
CA ALA A 170 21.60 10.12 -16.19
C ALA A 170 20.92 11.49 -16.00
N GLY A 171 21.22 12.47 -16.87
CA GLY A 171 20.65 13.81 -16.79
C GLY A 171 20.50 14.48 -18.17
N GLY A 172 19.99 15.70 -18.21
CA GLY A 172 19.66 16.43 -19.45
C GLY A 172 18.64 15.73 -20.38
N GLY A 173 17.98 14.67 -19.93
CA GLY A 173 17.18 13.74 -20.74
C GLY A 173 18.01 12.64 -21.41
N VAL A 174 17.54 11.38 -21.32
CA VAL A 174 18.13 10.23 -22.01
C VAL A 174 17.02 9.44 -22.71
N ASP A 175 17.17 9.24 -24.02
CA ASP A 175 16.16 8.60 -24.87
C ASP A 175 16.73 7.36 -25.58
N LEU A 176 16.04 6.22 -25.46
CA LEU A 176 16.38 4.98 -26.16
C LEU A 176 15.30 4.68 -27.20
N LEU A 177 15.64 4.69 -28.49
CA LEU A 177 14.74 4.33 -29.59
C LEU A 177 15.32 3.16 -30.41
N LEU A 178 14.68 1.98 -30.36
CA LEU A 178 15.21 0.71 -30.90
C LEU A 178 16.60 0.34 -30.36
N SER A 179 16.94 0.77 -29.14
CA SER A 179 18.30 0.74 -28.59
C SER A 179 18.41 -0.07 -27.30
N ALA A 180 19.60 -0.60 -27.00
CA ALA A 180 19.85 -1.44 -25.83
C ALA A 180 20.96 -0.87 -24.93
N VAL A 181 20.66 -0.59 -23.66
CA VAL A 181 21.66 -0.39 -22.61
C VAL A 181 21.73 -1.66 -21.77
N VAL A 182 22.92 -2.19 -21.53
CA VAL A 182 23.13 -3.49 -20.87
C VAL A 182 24.27 -3.37 -19.85
N LEU A 183 23.99 -3.61 -18.58
CA LEU A 183 24.99 -3.75 -17.51
C LEU A 183 25.10 -5.25 -17.16
N ASP A 184 26.26 -5.87 -17.29
CA ASP A 184 26.44 -7.34 -17.26
C ASP A 184 27.67 -7.81 -16.47
N GLY A 185 27.50 -8.26 -15.22
CA GLY A 185 28.65 -8.57 -14.35
C GLY A 185 29.29 -7.31 -13.74
N VAL A 186 28.47 -6.33 -13.36
CA VAL A 186 28.92 -4.99 -12.92
C VAL A 186 28.78 -4.84 -11.40
N LEU A 187 29.73 -4.18 -10.74
CA LEU A 187 29.59 -3.72 -9.34
C LEU A 187 29.28 -2.23 -9.34
N LEU A 188 28.13 -1.85 -8.79
CA LEU A 188 27.73 -0.46 -8.56
C LEU A 188 27.85 -0.13 -7.07
N GLU A 189 28.82 0.70 -6.69
CA GLU A 189 29.05 1.10 -5.30
C GLU A 189 28.85 2.62 -5.13
N ALA A 190 28.06 3.02 -4.15
CA ALA A 190 27.73 4.41 -3.83
C ALA A 190 27.69 4.58 -2.30
N SER A 191 28.87 4.71 -1.68
CA SER A 191 29.05 4.57 -0.22
C SER A 191 29.25 5.91 0.51
N GLY A 192 29.23 7.04 -0.19
CA GLY A 192 29.57 8.36 0.37
C GLY A 192 28.59 9.02 1.34
N GLY A 193 27.47 8.38 1.71
CA GLY A 193 26.55 8.84 2.76
C GLY A 193 25.07 8.62 2.44
N PRO A 194 24.15 9.12 3.27
CA PRO A 194 22.70 8.87 3.13
C PRO A 194 22.05 9.49 1.88
N THR A 195 22.81 10.23 1.07
CA THR A 195 22.38 10.81 -0.20
C THR A 195 23.02 10.13 -1.43
N ALA A 196 23.84 9.09 -1.23
CA ALA A 196 24.50 8.35 -2.32
C ALA A 196 23.56 7.30 -2.93
N SER A 197 23.58 7.13 -4.25
CA SER A 197 22.67 6.23 -4.99
C SER A 197 23.39 5.39 -6.05
N ALA A 198 22.95 4.15 -6.29
CA ALA A 198 23.64 3.29 -7.25
C ALA A 198 23.53 3.82 -8.69
N MET A 199 22.33 4.19 -9.11
CA MET A 199 22.10 4.99 -10.32
C MET A 199 21.21 6.19 -9.99
N ASN A 200 21.60 7.38 -10.45
CA ASN A 200 20.85 8.61 -10.27
C ASN A 200 20.24 9.05 -11.61
N VAL A 201 18.98 9.49 -11.58
CA VAL A 201 18.32 10.14 -12.71
C VAL A 201 17.90 11.53 -12.24
N GLU A 202 18.42 12.56 -12.90
CA GLU A 202 18.19 13.97 -12.55
C GLU A 202 16.69 14.28 -12.50
N SER A 203 16.22 14.97 -11.45
CA SER A 203 14.79 15.15 -11.17
C SER A 203 14.02 15.98 -12.22
N SER A 204 14.74 16.83 -12.95
CA SER A 204 14.28 17.62 -14.09
C SER A 204 14.14 16.77 -15.39
N SER A 205 14.83 15.64 -15.45
CA SER A 205 15.09 14.86 -16.64
C SER A 205 14.24 13.61 -16.73
N ARG A 206 14.30 12.92 -17.87
CA ARG A 206 13.57 11.69 -18.14
C ARG A 206 14.52 10.67 -18.75
N LEU A 207 14.46 9.43 -18.26
CA LEU A 207 14.97 8.25 -18.97
C LEU A 207 13.78 7.59 -19.68
N SER A 208 13.77 7.61 -21.00
CA SER A 208 12.63 7.13 -21.80
C SER A 208 13.04 5.99 -22.74
N LEU A 209 12.21 4.95 -22.79
CA LEU A 209 12.40 3.76 -23.63
C LEU A 209 11.23 3.66 -24.60
N ARG A 210 11.52 3.75 -25.90
CA ARG A 210 10.53 3.74 -26.99
C ARG A 210 10.89 2.67 -28.02
N SER A 211 9.89 2.19 -28.77
CA SER A 211 10.07 1.23 -29.87
C SER A 211 10.95 0.02 -29.50
N HIS A 212 10.53 -0.77 -28.51
CA HIS A 212 11.19 -2.01 -28.08
C HIS A 212 12.63 -1.87 -27.55
N SER A 213 13.08 -0.65 -27.21
CA SER A 213 14.34 -0.44 -26.51
C SER A 213 14.43 -1.21 -25.18
N VAL A 214 15.64 -1.61 -24.83
CA VAL A 214 15.96 -2.44 -23.66
C VAL A 214 16.90 -1.67 -22.73
N PHE A 215 16.62 -1.70 -21.42
CA PHE A 215 17.60 -1.40 -20.39
C PHE A 215 17.72 -2.66 -19.52
N SER A 216 18.87 -3.33 -19.59
CA SER A 216 19.13 -4.63 -18.99
C SER A 216 20.21 -4.53 -17.93
N VAL A 217 20.01 -5.25 -16.83
CA VAL A 217 20.89 -5.29 -15.66
C VAL A 217 21.02 -6.75 -15.24
N THR A 218 22.07 -7.42 -15.72
CA THR A 218 22.36 -8.84 -15.50
C THR A 218 23.59 -9.02 -14.63
N ASN A 219 23.53 -9.92 -13.65
CA ASN A 219 24.67 -10.21 -12.75
C ASN A 219 25.30 -8.94 -12.13
N VAL A 220 24.47 -7.97 -11.71
CA VAL A 220 24.94 -6.70 -11.14
C VAL A 220 24.83 -6.73 -9.62
N SER A 221 25.95 -6.46 -8.95
CA SER A 221 26.02 -6.29 -7.49
C SER A 221 25.92 -4.81 -7.14
N VAL A 222 25.17 -4.49 -6.08
CA VAL A 222 24.85 -3.10 -5.72
C VAL A 222 25.08 -2.86 -4.24
N VAL A 223 25.85 -1.82 -3.92
CA VAL A 223 26.16 -1.37 -2.56
C VAL A 223 25.87 0.13 -2.47
N SER A 224 24.88 0.55 -1.69
CA SER A 224 24.46 1.96 -1.59
C SER A 224 24.09 2.34 -0.17
N SER A 225 24.59 3.48 0.32
CA SER A 225 24.32 3.99 1.67
C SER A 225 23.13 4.95 1.77
N GLY A 226 22.58 5.44 0.65
CA GLY A 226 21.38 6.31 0.62
C GLY A 226 20.07 5.62 0.23
N GLY A 227 20.13 4.34 -0.14
CA GLY A 227 18.96 3.51 -0.46
C GLY A 227 18.45 3.67 -1.89
N GLY A 228 18.48 2.56 -2.64
CA GLY A 228 17.84 2.45 -3.96
C GLY A 228 18.78 2.27 -5.15
N PHE A 229 18.26 1.60 -6.19
CA PHE A 229 18.88 1.55 -7.52
C PHE A 229 18.63 2.85 -8.30
N PHE A 230 17.54 3.57 -8.01
CA PHE A 230 17.16 4.84 -8.66
C PHE A 230 16.80 5.88 -7.59
N SER A 231 16.93 7.18 -7.93
CA SER A 231 16.28 8.26 -7.18
C SER A 231 14.86 8.50 -7.72
N TRP A 232 13.87 8.67 -6.84
CA TRP A 232 12.46 8.53 -7.18
C TRP A 232 11.82 9.84 -7.69
N ARG A 233 11.43 9.91 -8.98
CA ARG A 233 10.15 10.53 -9.45
C ARG A 233 9.89 10.56 -10.97
N ALA A 234 10.83 10.20 -11.84
CA ALA A 234 10.69 10.44 -13.29
C ALA A 234 10.60 9.17 -14.18
N LEU A 235 9.49 8.43 -14.13
CA LEU A 235 9.18 7.36 -15.09
C LEU A 235 7.72 7.43 -15.57
N HIS A 236 7.52 7.85 -16.83
CA HIS A 236 6.27 7.73 -17.56
C HIS A 236 6.56 7.21 -18.98
N GLY A 237 5.78 6.25 -19.47
CA GLY A 237 5.82 5.80 -20.87
C GLY A 237 6.60 4.51 -21.15
N VAL A 238 7.36 3.96 -20.19
CA VAL A 238 7.98 2.65 -20.36
C VAL A 238 6.90 1.56 -20.31
N ARG A 239 6.60 0.94 -21.47
CA ARG A 239 5.96 -0.37 -21.48
C ARG A 239 7.00 -1.40 -21.00
N LEU A 240 7.03 -1.68 -19.70
CA LEU A 240 7.77 -2.85 -19.19
C LEU A 240 7.09 -4.13 -19.73
N GLY A 241 7.52 -4.57 -20.91
CA GLY A 241 7.11 -5.85 -21.51
C GLY A 241 8.15 -6.96 -21.36
N ALA A 242 9.36 -6.63 -20.90
CA ALA A 242 10.53 -7.52 -20.94
C ALA A 242 11.19 -7.81 -19.57
N ALA A 243 10.65 -7.26 -18.48
CA ALA A 243 11.10 -7.53 -17.11
C ALA A 243 9.95 -8.01 -16.19
N LEU A 244 8.83 -8.41 -16.79
CA LEU A 244 7.63 -8.88 -16.09
C LEU A 244 7.47 -10.41 -16.12
N ALA A 245 8.32 -11.11 -16.88
CA ALA A 245 8.37 -12.56 -16.91
C ALA A 245 9.27 -13.14 -15.81
N CYS A 246 10.38 -12.49 -15.44
CA CYS A 246 11.27 -12.97 -14.38
C CYS A 246 11.94 -11.86 -13.56
N PHE A 247 12.36 -12.17 -12.33
CA PHE A 247 12.97 -11.20 -11.41
C PHE A 247 14.51 -11.28 -11.40
N GLY A 248 15.16 -10.16 -11.73
CA GLY A 248 16.59 -10.13 -12.05
C GLY A 248 17.55 -10.58 -10.94
N VAL A 249 17.23 -10.34 -9.66
CA VAL A 249 18.14 -10.65 -8.53
C VAL A 249 18.35 -12.15 -8.30
N LEU A 250 17.43 -13.01 -8.75
CA LEU A 250 17.47 -14.46 -8.51
C LEU A 250 17.36 -15.29 -9.80
N THR A 251 17.49 -14.67 -10.96
CA THR A 251 17.52 -15.37 -12.25
C THR A 251 18.96 -15.76 -12.58
N ALA A 252 19.22 -17.07 -12.76
CA ALA A 252 20.51 -17.60 -13.20
C ALA A 252 20.65 -17.54 -14.74
N SER A 253 19.58 -17.82 -15.49
CA SER A 253 19.51 -17.62 -16.94
C SER A 253 18.06 -17.55 -17.45
N PHE A 254 17.86 -17.03 -18.67
CA PHE A 254 16.57 -16.97 -19.36
C PHE A 254 16.70 -17.52 -20.79
N PHE A 255 15.79 -18.42 -21.19
CA PHE A 255 15.79 -19.01 -22.52
C PHE A 255 14.36 -19.44 -22.91
N TYR A 256 13.90 -19.12 -24.13
CA TYR A 256 12.58 -19.50 -24.66
C TYR A 256 11.40 -19.32 -23.67
N HIS A 257 11.26 -18.11 -23.10
CA HIS A 257 10.20 -17.76 -22.13
C HIS A 257 10.25 -18.50 -20.77
N ALA A 258 11.29 -19.28 -20.47
CA ALA A 258 11.51 -19.89 -19.15
C ALA A 258 12.77 -19.34 -18.47
N CYS A 259 12.71 -19.14 -17.15
CA CYS A 259 13.88 -18.80 -16.34
C CYS A 259 14.39 -19.97 -15.49
N SER A 260 15.72 -20.05 -15.36
CA SER A 260 16.39 -20.86 -14.36
C SER A 260 16.83 -19.98 -13.20
N CYS A 261 16.78 -20.48 -11.96
CA CYS A 261 16.89 -19.65 -10.77
C CYS A 261 18.16 -19.92 -9.96
N LEU A 262 18.72 -18.86 -9.37
CA LEU A 262 19.71 -18.94 -8.31
C LEU A 262 19.05 -19.39 -7.00
N LEU A 263 19.86 -19.86 -6.05
CA LEU A 263 19.41 -20.25 -4.70
C LEU A 263 18.56 -19.14 -4.05
N GLY A 264 17.27 -19.42 -3.88
CA GLY A 264 16.27 -18.50 -3.33
C GLY A 264 15.17 -18.07 -4.31
N GLY A 265 15.35 -18.24 -5.63
CA GLY A 265 14.34 -17.91 -6.64
C GLY A 265 13.37 -19.06 -6.90
N VAL A 266 12.08 -18.77 -7.04
CA VAL A 266 11.02 -19.81 -7.20
C VAL A 266 10.13 -19.51 -8.41
N GLY A 267 9.71 -20.58 -9.10
CA GLY A 267 8.82 -20.55 -10.27
C GLY A 267 9.53 -20.21 -11.58
N GLU A 268 8.82 -20.32 -12.71
CA GLU A 268 9.32 -20.00 -14.06
C GLU A 268 9.75 -18.52 -14.24
N SER A 269 9.47 -17.71 -13.22
CA SER A 269 9.77 -16.28 -13.10
C SER A 269 10.90 -15.95 -12.11
N CYS A 270 11.52 -16.93 -11.45
CA CYS A 270 12.63 -16.74 -10.50
C CYS A 270 12.48 -15.55 -9.53
N VAL A 271 11.28 -15.39 -8.99
CA VAL A 271 10.92 -14.24 -8.15
C VAL A 271 11.49 -14.45 -6.74
N PRO A 272 12.23 -13.49 -6.14
CA PRO A 272 12.26 -13.36 -4.69
C PRO A 272 10.85 -12.94 -4.31
N VAL A 273 10.04 -13.92 -3.90
CA VAL A 273 9.21 -13.80 -2.70
C VAL A 273 8.50 -12.43 -2.55
N GLY A 274 7.93 -11.95 -3.67
CA GLY A 274 7.14 -10.71 -3.77
C GLY A 274 5.70 -10.96 -4.17
N ALA A 275 5.42 -12.12 -4.78
CA ALA A 275 4.32 -12.94 -4.29
C ALA A 275 4.82 -13.63 -3.01
N PRO A 276 4.02 -13.79 -1.95
CA PRO A 276 4.44 -14.57 -0.79
C PRO A 276 4.85 -15.97 -1.26
N VAL A 277 6.15 -16.30 -1.19
CA VAL A 277 6.57 -17.71 -1.19
C VAL A 277 6.22 -18.22 0.20
N LEU A 278 4.95 -18.59 0.28
CA LEU A 278 4.45 -19.54 1.24
C LEU A 278 5.43 -20.74 1.21
N PRO A 279 5.94 -21.19 2.36
CA PRO A 279 6.81 -22.36 2.45
C PRO A 279 6.21 -23.55 1.71
N PRO A 280 7.03 -24.39 1.05
CA PRO A 280 6.52 -25.56 0.35
C PRO A 280 5.68 -26.41 1.32
N PRO A 281 4.49 -26.89 0.91
CA PRO A 281 3.58 -27.60 1.80
C PRO A 281 4.26 -28.85 2.36
N VAL A 282 4.34 -28.94 3.69
CA VAL A 282 5.00 -30.05 4.37
C VAL A 282 4.07 -31.25 4.41
N GLY A 283 4.17 -32.06 3.35
CA GLY A 283 3.54 -33.39 3.23
C GLY A 283 2.02 -33.39 3.08
N THR A 284 1.47 -34.57 2.81
CA THR A 284 0.04 -34.87 2.94
C THR A 284 -0.31 -34.97 4.43
N ALA A 285 -0.57 -33.82 5.04
CA ALA A 285 -1.03 -33.71 6.42
C ALA A 285 -2.52 -34.11 6.55
N PRO A 286 -3.00 -34.48 7.76
CA PRO A 286 -4.43 -34.72 7.99
C PRO A 286 -5.28 -33.48 7.68
N SER A 287 -6.57 -33.69 7.43
CA SER A 287 -7.55 -32.63 7.14
C SER A 287 -7.75 -31.61 8.27
N VAL A 288 -7.22 -31.87 9.46
CA VAL A 288 -7.33 -30.97 10.63
C VAL A 288 -5.92 -30.56 11.08
N PHE A 289 -5.64 -29.27 11.07
CA PHE A 289 -4.41 -28.68 11.58
C PHE A 289 -4.69 -28.01 12.94
N VAL A 290 -4.06 -28.50 14.02
CA VAL A 290 -4.21 -27.93 15.37
C VAL A 290 -2.84 -27.55 15.94
N ARG A 291 -2.77 -26.36 16.54
CA ARG A 291 -1.71 -25.95 17.46
C ARG A 291 -2.35 -25.41 18.73
N GLU A 292 -2.05 -26.04 19.86
CA GLU A 292 -2.56 -25.63 21.17
C GLU A 292 -1.44 -25.54 22.22
N GLY A 293 -1.42 -24.47 23.01
CA GLY A 293 -0.52 -24.33 24.16
C GLY A 293 0.97 -24.23 23.84
N VAL A 294 1.34 -23.65 22.69
CA VAL A 294 2.73 -23.61 22.19
C VAL A 294 3.24 -22.19 21.94
N THR A 295 4.51 -21.96 22.26
CA THR A 295 5.27 -20.80 21.78
C THR A 295 5.96 -21.14 20.47
N VAL A 296 5.76 -20.29 19.46
CA VAL A 296 6.30 -20.45 18.12
C VAL A 296 7.36 -19.37 17.88
N ARG A 297 8.57 -19.82 17.54
CA ARG A 297 9.75 -18.98 17.24
C ARG A 297 10.31 -19.20 15.83
N SER A 298 9.54 -19.86 14.97
CA SER A 298 9.85 -20.04 13.55
C SER A 298 8.61 -19.78 12.72
N VAL A 299 8.79 -19.20 11.52
CA VAL A 299 7.69 -19.04 10.55
C VAL A 299 7.10 -20.42 10.24
N PHE A 300 5.78 -20.53 10.28
CA PHE A 300 5.05 -21.70 9.81
C PHE A 300 3.85 -21.28 8.97
N VAL A 301 3.46 -22.18 8.08
CA VAL A 301 2.29 -22.05 7.21
C VAL A 301 1.53 -23.36 7.24
N VAL A 302 0.20 -23.26 7.17
CA VAL A 302 -0.68 -24.41 7.22
C VAL A 302 -0.52 -25.25 5.96
N SER A 303 -0.39 -26.58 6.12
CA SER A 303 -0.29 -27.52 5.01
C SER A 303 -1.51 -27.47 4.09
N ALA A 304 -1.29 -27.71 2.80
CA ALA A 304 -2.36 -27.79 1.82
C ALA A 304 -3.32 -28.96 2.11
N GLY A 305 -4.62 -28.76 1.88
CA GLY A 305 -5.68 -29.75 2.10
C GLY A 305 -6.36 -29.73 3.48
N ALA A 306 -5.96 -28.84 4.39
CA ALA A 306 -6.66 -28.69 5.68
C ALA A 306 -8.09 -28.15 5.50
N SER A 307 -9.10 -28.84 6.03
CA SER A 307 -10.50 -28.38 6.13
C SER A 307 -10.80 -27.66 7.46
N GLU A 308 -10.00 -27.91 8.50
CA GLU A 308 -10.07 -27.18 9.76
C GLU A 308 -8.67 -26.76 10.22
N VAL A 309 -8.55 -25.50 10.68
CA VAL A 309 -7.32 -24.89 11.18
C VAL A 309 -7.62 -24.28 12.53
N THR A 310 -6.95 -24.73 13.58
CA THR A 310 -7.19 -24.29 14.96
C THR A 310 -5.88 -23.88 15.64
N LEU A 311 -5.76 -22.60 16.00
CA LEU A 311 -4.70 -22.06 16.86
C LEU A 311 -5.34 -21.66 18.20
N ARG A 312 -4.89 -22.27 19.32
CA ARG A 312 -5.43 -21.97 20.67
C ARG A 312 -4.31 -21.79 21.69
N HIS A 313 -4.34 -20.75 22.51
CA HIS A 313 -3.28 -20.53 23.52
C HIS A 313 -1.86 -20.54 22.88
N VAL A 314 -1.72 -19.89 21.72
CA VAL A 314 -0.47 -19.86 20.94
C VAL A 314 0.22 -18.51 21.14
N VAL A 315 1.53 -18.53 21.38
CA VAL A 315 2.35 -17.32 21.43
C VAL A 315 3.23 -17.26 20.18
N LEU A 316 3.04 -16.25 19.34
CA LEU A 316 3.94 -15.93 18.23
C LEU A 316 4.96 -14.91 18.74
N ASP A 317 6.25 -15.27 18.71
CA ASP A 317 7.36 -14.52 19.31
C ASP A 317 8.43 -14.26 18.23
N GLY A 318 8.54 -13.01 17.76
CA GLY A 318 9.53 -12.64 16.74
C GLY A 318 9.24 -13.12 15.32
N VAL A 319 8.04 -13.67 15.04
CA VAL A 319 7.77 -14.40 13.79
C VAL A 319 6.44 -14.06 13.13
N SER A 320 6.42 -14.19 11.81
CA SER A 320 5.20 -14.17 11.01
C SER A 320 4.58 -15.56 10.91
N ALA A 321 3.26 -15.67 11.03
CA ALA A 321 2.49 -16.86 10.69
C ALA A 321 1.54 -16.56 9.52
N VAL A 322 1.40 -17.47 8.56
CA VAL A 322 0.55 -17.25 7.38
C VAL A 322 -0.51 -18.34 7.24
N LEU A 323 -1.77 -17.91 7.23
CA LEU A 323 -2.96 -18.70 6.98
C LEU A 323 -3.42 -18.41 5.53
N TYR A 324 -2.96 -19.21 4.58
CA TYR A 324 -3.26 -19.03 3.16
C TYR A 324 -4.45 -19.89 2.72
N VAL A 325 -5.60 -19.23 2.58
CA VAL A 325 -6.90 -19.87 2.29
C VAL A 325 -6.91 -20.72 1.00
N PRO A 326 -6.33 -20.29 -0.14
CA PRO A 326 -6.41 -21.06 -1.39
C PRO A 326 -5.66 -22.41 -1.41
N TRP A 327 -4.90 -22.75 -0.36
CA TRP A 327 -4.29 -24.08 -0.22
C TRP A 327 -5.14 -25.06 0.59
N MET A 328 -6.14 -24.56 1.30
CA MET A 328 -6.97 -25.32 2.22
C MET A 328 -8.10 -26.05 1.45
N ALA A 329 -8.93 -26.84 2.12
CA ALA A 329 -9.91 -27.73 1.47
C ALA A 329 -10.91 -26.96 0.59
N ARG A 330 -11.22 -27.52 -0.60
CA ARG A 330 -12.11 -26.88 -1.59
C ARG A 330 -13.56 -26.74 -1.13
N ASP A 331 -14.04 -27.65 -0.28
CA ASP A 331 -15.43 -27.69 0.19
C ASP A 331 -15.77 -26.62 1.26
N GLY A 332 -14.82 -25.74 1.58
CA GLY A 332 -14.92 -24.74 2.64
C GLY A 332 -14.01 -25.09 3.82
N VAL A 333 -13.64 -24.06 4.58
CA VAL A 333 -12.60 -24.16 5.61
C VAL A 333 -13.00 -23.39 6.86
N ARG A 334 -12.87 -24.04 8.01
CA ARG A 334 -13.07 -23.43 9.32
C ARG A 334 -11.72 -23.04 9.91
N ILE A 335 -11.48 -21.75 10.10
CA ILE A 335 -10.23 -21.25 10.69
C ILE A 335 -10.57 -20.60 12.03
N VAL A 336 -10.05 -21.16 13.12
CA VAL A 336 -10.24 -20.64 14.49
C VAL A 336 -8.89 -20.23 15.05
N VAL A 337 -8.76 -18.96 15.40
CA VAL A 337 -7.61 -18.40 16.12
C VAL A 337 -8.16 -17.86 17.43
N GLN A 338 -7.80 -18.48 18.56
CA GLN A 338 -8.36 -18.16 19.87
C GLN A 338 -7.25 -18.03 20.93
N ASN A 339 -7.28 -16.99 21.76
CA ASN A 339 -6.33 -16.77 22.84
C ASN A 339 -4.88 -16.80 22.30
N VAL A 340 -4.57 -15.92 21.35
CA VAL A 340 -3.27 -15.91 20.63
C VAL A 340 -2.54 -14.59 20.86
N SER A 341 -1.30 -14.68 21.36
CA SER A 341 -0.47 -13.51 21.66
C SER A 341 0.56 -13.27 20.55
N LEU A 342 0.62 -12.04 20.03
CA LEU A 342 1.61 -11.56 19.06
C LEU A 342 2.63 -10.66 19.78
N LEU A 343 3.84 -11.18 20.00
CA LEU A 343 4.91 -10.52 20.75
C LEU A 343 6.13 -10.26 19.87
N ASN A 344 6.92 -9.25 20.25
CA ASN A 344 8.21 -8.92 19.61
C ASN A 344 8.09 -8.82 18.09
N ASP A 345 7.23 -7.93 17.59
CA ASP A 345 7.04 -7.67 16.16
C ASP A 345 6.45 -8.85 15.35
N ALA A 346 5.83 -9.84 16.02
CA ALA A 346 5.10 -10.93 15.38
C ALA A 346 3.88 -10.46 14.58
N VAL A 347 3.63 -11.10 13.43
CA VAL A 347 2.53 -10.72 12.51
C VAL A 347 1.73 -11.94 12.09
N LEU A 348 0.41 -11.88 12.26
CA LEU A 348 -0.51 -12.91 11.78
C LEU A 348 -1.12 -12.48 10.45
N TYR A 349 -0.86 -13.24 9.39
CA TYR A 349 -1.43 -13.00 8.06
C TYR A 349 -2.55 -13.99 7.77
N VAL A 350 -3.71 -13.48 7.37
CA VAL A 350 -4.80 -14.26 6.77
C VAL A 350 -4.94 -13.83 5.32
N MET A 351 -4.58 -14.73 4.41
CA MET A 351 -4.41 -14.43 2.99
C MET A 351 -5.43 -15.17 2.14
N GLY A 352 -6.22 -14.42 1.38
CA GLY A 352 -7.13 -14.94 0.35
C GLY A 352 -6.44 -15.24 -0.99
N GLY A 353 -7.25 -15.55 -1.99
CA GLY A 353 -6.85 -15.78 -3.38
C GLY A 353 -6.26 -14.55 -4.07
N GLY A 354 -5.33 -14.79 -4.99
CA GLY A 354 -4.64 -13.74 -5.73
C GLY A 354 -5.49 -13.16 -6.87
N ALA A 355 -5.74 -11.85 -6.84
CA ALA A 355 -6.18 -11.09 -8.00
C ALA A 355 -5.01 -10.83 -8.98
N LEU A 356 -4.36 -11.90 -9.45
CA LEU A 356 -3.27 -11.81 -10.43
C LEU A 356 -3.85 -11.51 -11.82
N ARG A 357 -3.86 -10.23 -12.20
CA ARG A 357 -4.09 -9.78 -13.59
C ARG A 357 -2.99 -10.35 -14.50
N GLY A 358 -3.21 -11.54 -15.03
CA GLY A 358 -2.28 -12.24 -15.91
C GLY A 358 -2.70 -13.69 -16.15
N ALA A 359 -3.19 -14.37 -15.11
CA ALA A 359 -3.83 -15.67 -15.28
C ALA A 359 -5.28 -15.47 -15.74
N ARG A 360 -5.61 -15.91 -16.96
CA ARG A 360 -6.92 -16.52 -17.18
C ARG A 360 -6.95 -17.81 -16.37
N ALA A 361 -7.37 -17.73 -15.11
CA ALA A 361 -8.00 -18.87 -14.49
C ALA A 361 -9.24 -19.18 -15.36
N ALA A 362 -9.15 -20.22 -16.17
CA ALA A 362 -10.33 -20.89 -16.69
C ALA A 362 -11.19 -21.23 -15.46
N GLY A 363 -12.40 -20.68 -15.42
CA GLY A 363 -13.01 -20.38 -14.13
C GLY A 363 -13.47 -21.61 -13.37
N SER A 364 -13.49 -21.48 -12.05
CA SER A 364 -14.60 -22.00 -11.27
C SER A 364 -14.79 -21.23 -9.95
N ASP A 365 -16.04 -20.85 -9.66
CA ASP A 365 -16.50 -20.43 -8.33
C ASP A 365 -16.66 -21.67 -7.40
N GLU A 366 -15.72 -22.62 -7.47
CA GLU A 366 -15.78 -23.94 -6.78
C GLU A 366 -15.05 -23.98 -5.43
N SER A 367 -14.60 -22.84 -4.90
CA SER A 367 -14.14 -22.77 -3.51
C SER A 367 -15.33 -22.45 -2.61
N GLY A 368 -15.64 -23.33 -1.67
CA GLY A 368 -16.63 -23.08 -0.62
C GLY A 368 -16.33 -21.82 0.20
N PRO A 369 -17.34 -21.26 0.88
CA PRO A 369 -17.15 -20.11 1.77
C PRO A 369 -16.22 -20.47 2.94
N VAL A 370 -15.55 -19.46 3.47
CA VAL A 370 -14.55 -19.63 4.55
C VAL A 370 -14.95 -18.77 5.73
N GLU A 371 -14.82 -19.32 6.93
CA GLU A 371 -15.19 -18.67 8.18
C GLU A 371 -13.95 -18.53 9.09
N PRO A 372 -13.08 -17.52 8.84
CA PRO A 372 -11.96 -17.24 9.73
C PRO A 372 -12.44 -16.41 10.93
N SER A 373 -12.44 -17.06 12.08
CA SER A 373 -12.76 -16.47 13.37
C SER A 373 -11.49 -16.25 14.18
N LEU A 374 -11.14 -15.00 14.39
CA LEU A 374 -10.03 -14.55 15.22
C LEU A 374 -10.61 -13.93 16.50
N CYS A 375 -10.23 -14.47 17.65
CA CYS A 375 -10.85 -14.16 18.92
C CYS A 375 -9.80 -14.12 20.04
N ASP A 376 -9.91 -13.18 20.98
CA ASP A 376 -8.94 -13.02 22.07
C ASP A 376 -7.49 -13.01 21.53
N VAL A 377 -7.26 -12.21 20.47
CA VAL A 377 -5.93 -11.98 19.92
C VAL A 377 -5.32 -10.78 20.63
N GLU A 378 -4.26 -11.01 21.39
CA GLU A 378 -3.49 -9.97 22.04
C GLU A 378 -2.26 -9.63 21.21
N ALA A 379 -1.91 -8.35 21.03
CA ALA A 379 -0.67 -7.96 20.38
C ALA A 379 0.01 -6.80 21.09
N LEU A 380 1.32 -6.91 21.27
CA LEU A 380 2.19 -5.84 21.75
C LEU A 380 3.33 -5.61 20.76
N ASN A 381 3.18 -4.55 19.96
CA ASN A 381 3.96 -4.26 18.74
C ASN A 381 3.83 -5.31 17.63
N GLY A 382 2.89 -6.26 17.75
CA GLY A 382 2.48 -7.16 16.67
C GLY A 382 1.33 -6.60 15.83
N ALA A 383 1.05 -7.24 14.69
CA ALA A 383 -0.01 -6.82 13.78
C ALA A 383 -0.84 -7.99 13.22
N LEU A 384 -2.12 -7.72 12.94
CA LEU A 384 -3.01 -8.61 12.20
C LEU A 384 -3.19 -8.07 10.77
N VAL A 385 -2.99 -8.92 9.77
CA VAL A 385 -3.07 -8.54 8.35
C VAL A 385 -4.07 -9.43 7.62
N LEU A 386 -5.09 -8.80 7.01
CA LEU A 386 -6.05 -9.43 6.11
C LEU A 386 -5.78 -8.95 4.68
N THR A 387 -5.58 -9.87 3.73
CA THR A 387 -5.19 -9.50 2.36
C THR A 387 -5.74 -10.45 1.30
N GLY A 388 -5.90 -9.95 0.07
CA GLY A 388 -6.34 -10.72 -1.10
C GLY A 388 -7.86 -10.85 -1.27
N THR A 389 -8.28 -11.80 -2.11
CA THR A 389 -9.70 -12.05 -2.43
C THR A 389 -10.23 -13.26 -1.67
N PHE A 390 -11.26 -13.09 -0.86
CA PHE A 390 -11.88 -14.21 -0.15
C PHE A 390 -13.00 -14.86 -0.99
N PRO A 391 -13.21 -16.19 -0.90
CA PRO A 391 -14.32 -16.87 -1.58
C PRO A 391 -15.67 -16.21 -1.27
N ALA A 392 -16.61 -16.30 -2.22
CA ALA A 392 -17.86 -15.57 -2.10
C ALA A 392 -18.80 -16.20 -1.05
N GLY A 393 -19.37 -15.38 -0.16
CA GLY A 393 -20.14 -15.86 0.99
C GLY A 393 -19.32 -16.11 2.26
N SER A 394 -18.03 -15.76 2.28
CA SER A 394 -17.17 -15.90 3.45
C SER A 394 -17.54 -14.92 4.57
N VAL A 395 -17.40 -15.36 5.82
CA VAL A 395 -17.71 -14.57 7.03
C VAL A 395 -16.46 -14.49 7.91
N LEU A 396 -15.72 -13.38 7.79
CA LEU A 396 -14.52 -13.12 8.57
C LEU A 396 -14.90 -12.38 9.87
N THR A 397 -14.43 -12.84 11.02
CA THR A 397 -14.70 -12.19 12.31
C THR A 397 -13.41 -11.95 13.10
N VAL A 398 -13.25 -10.73 13.64
CA VAL A 398 -12.20 -10.38 14.60
C VAL A 398 -12.88 -9.85 15.86
N THR A 399 -12.80 -10.56 16.98
CA THR A 399 -13.58 -10.24 18.18
C THR A 399 -12.79 -10.30 19.48
N ASP A 400 -13.20 -9.51 20.47
CA ASP A 400 -12.64 -9.44 21.84
C ASP A 400 -11.09 -9.34 21.87
N SER A 401 -10.48 -8.71 20.87
CA SER A 401 -9.02 -8.69 20.65
C SER A 401 -8.41 -7.36 21.06
N LEU A 402 -7.22 -7.39 21.68
CA LEU A 402 -6.47 -6.21 22.16
C LEU A 402 -5.15 -6.09 21.40
N LEU A 403 -5.06 -5.16 20.43
CA LEU A 403 -3.87 -4.96 19.63
C LEU A 403 -3.28 -3.56 19.89
N VAL A 404 -2.05 -3.51 20.41
CA VAL A 404 -1.38 -2.26 20.82
C VAL A 404 0.00 -2.15 20.15
N ALA A 405 0.28 -1.03 19.49
CA ALA A 405 1.61 -0.71 18.95
C ALA A 405 2.20 0.55 19.60
N ALA A 406 3.36 0.40 20.21
CA ALA A 406 4.20 1.47 20.75
C ALA A 406 5.54 1.61 20.00
N ARG A 407 5.74 0.82 18.93
CA ARG A 407 6.90 0.83 18.02
C ARG A 407 6.46 0.47 16.59
N PRO A 408 7.24 0.78 15.54
CA PRO A 408 6.94 0.37 14.17
C PRO A 408 7.12 -1.14 13.97
N THR A 409 6.09 -1.80 13.45
CA THR A 409 6.10 -3.25 13.15
C THR A 409 6.49 -3.49 11.68
N PRO A 410 7.50 -4.31 11.36
CA PRO A 410 7.91 -4.63 9.99
C PRO A 410 6.88 -5.52 9.27
N LEU A 411 6.18 -4.97 8.29
CA LEU A 411 5.16 -5.67 7.51
C LEU A 411 5.76 -6.37 6.27
N VAL A 412 6.43 -7.50 6.51
CA VAL A 412 7.25 -8.23 5.52
C VAL A 412 6.52 -8.65 4.24
N TYR A 413 5.22 -8.99 4.30
CA TYR A 413 4.48 -9.55 3.15
C TYR A 413 3.54 -8.54 2.46
N LEU A 414 3.76 -7.23 2.59
CA LEU A 414 2.95 -6.20 1.93
C LEU A 414 3.69 -5.52 0.76
N SER A 415 3.21 -5.75 -0.46
CA SER A 415 3.77 -5.14 -1.67
C SER A 415 3.48 -3.63 -1.73
N GLY A 416 4.53 -2.80 -1.76
CA GLY A 416 4.43 -1.37 -2.06
C GLY A 416 4.23 -0.43 -0.87
N SER A 417 4.03 -0.97 0.35
CA SER A 417 3.97 -0.14 1.55
C SER A 417 5.35 0.48 1.87
N GLN A 418 5.40 1.77 2.21
CA GLN A 418 6.58 2.37 2.85
C GLN A 418 6.61 1.90 4.32
N SER A 419 7.02 0.65 4.53
CA SER A 419 6.91 -0.15 5.78
C SER A 419 7.72 0.35 6.98
N SER A 420 8.15 1.61 6.97
CA SER A 420 8.96 2.29 7.99
C SER A 420 8.20 3.44 8.70
N LEU A 421 7.12 3.97 8.11
CA LEU A 421 6.50 5.23 8.59
C LEU A 421 5.22 5.08 9.42
N TYR A 422 4.58 3.90 9.40
CA TYR A 422 3.27 3.70 10.06
C TYR A 422 3.35 2.51 11.01
N THR A 423 2.66 2.61 12.16
CA THR A 423 2.68 1.59 13.22
C THR A 423 1.32 0.86 13.35
N PRO A 424 0.77 0.23 12.30
CA PRO A 424 -0.58 -0.32 12.35
C PRO A 424 -0.67 -1.61 13.12
N VAL A 425 -1.82 -1.80 13.78
CA VAL A 425 -2.17 -3.02 14.50
C VAL A 425 -3.12 -3.91 13.70
N LEU A 426 -3.92 -3.32 12.80
CA LEU A 426 -4.77 -4.02 11.84
C LEU A 426 -4.56 -3.47 10.43
N VAL A 427 -4.28 -4.34 9.47
CA VAL A 427 -4.07 -3.96 8.06
C VAL A 427 -5.01 -4.71 7.13
N LEU A 428 -5.73 -3.98 6.28
CA LEU A 428 -6.55 -4.50 5.19
C LEU A 428 -5.87 -4.15 3.86
N SER A 429 -5.12 -5.08 3.27
CA SER A 429 -4.30 -4.79 2.07
C SER A 429 -4.84 -5.47 0.82
N GLY A 430 -5.16 -4.70 -0.23
CA GLY A 430 -5.67 -5.23 -1.50
C GLY A 430 -6.89 -6.14 -1.36
N LEU A 431 -7.72 -5.89 -0.35
CA LEU A 431 -8.79 -6.79 0.08
C LEU A 431 -9.99 -6.69 -0.88
N ARG A 432 -10.51 -7.85 -1.32
CA ARG A 432 -11.67 -7.95 -2.18
C ARG A 432 -12.71 -8.90 -1.58
N LEU A 433 -13.90 -8.36 -1.26
CA LEU A 433 -15.00 -9.08 -0.62
C LEU A 433 -16.23 -9.09 -1.54
N VAL A 434 -16.52 -10.25 -2.14
CA VAL A 434 -17.67 -10.46 -3.05
C VAL A 434 -18.72 -11.30 -2.33
N ARG A 435 -19.87 -10.72 -1.98
CA ARG A 435 -20.90 -11.35 -1.12
C ARG A 435 -20.37 -11.86 0.24
N SER A 436 -19.23 -11.32 0.69
CA SER A 436 -18.51 -11.73 1.89
C SER A 436 -18.44 -10.58 2.89
N VAL A 437 -18.36 -10.88 4.18
CA VAL A 437 -18.35 -9.86 5.25
C VAL A 437 -17.14 -10.00 6.15
N LEU A 438 -16.60 -8.86 6.58
CA LEU A 438 -15.64 -8.74 7.68
C LEU A 438 -16.31 -8.01 8.85
N VAL A 439 -16.38 -8.64 10.02
CA VAL A 439 -16.91 -8.06 11.24
C VAL A 439 -15.80 -7.98 12.29
N VAL A 440 -15.44 -6.77 12.66
CA VAL A 440 -14.51 -6.45 13.75
C VAL A 440 -15.37 -5.96 14.92
N SER A 441 -15.46 -6.68 16.03
CA SER A 441 -16.41 -6.34 17.11
C SER A 441 -15.83 -6.51 18.51
N GLY A 442 -16.00 -5.51 19.39
CA GLY A 442 -15.53 -5.57 20.78
C GLY A 442 -14.00 -5.56 20.93
N VAL A 443 -13.28 -5.06 19.92
CA VAL A 443 -11.81 -5.00 19.92
C VAL A 443 -11.28 -3.69 20.52
N ALA A 444 -10.05 -3.69 21.01
CA ALA A 444 -9.31 -2.49 21.37
C ALA A 444 -8.04 -2.40 20.49
N LEU A 445 -7.98 -1.38 19.63
CA LEU A 445 -6.88 -1.13 18.71
C LEU A 445 -6.24 0.21 19.07
N VAL A 446 -4.97 0.22 19.49
CA VAL A 446 -4.31 1.44 19.99
C VAL A 446 -2.91 1.58 19.43
N THR A 447 -2.58 2.78 18.94
CA THR A 447 -1.21 3.18 18.57
C THR A 447 -0.75 4.35 19.43
N VAL A 448 0.47 4.25 19.98
CA VAL A 448 1.01 5.21 20.98
C VAL A 448 2.19 6.00 20.40
N MET A 449 2.20 6.19 19.09
CA MET A 449 3.31 6.77 18.32
C MET A 449 2.81 7.92 17.43
N THR A 450 3.62 8.97 17.30
CA THR A 450 3.39 10.04 16.31
C THR A 450 3.48 9.48 14.89
N GLY A 451 2.55 9.85 14.02
CA GLY A 451 2.32 9.24 12.71
C GLY A 451 1.58 7.90 12.77
N GLY A 452 1.20 7.43 13.96
CA GLY A 452 0.55 6.14 14.19
C GLY A 452 -0.82 6.04 13.52
N ARG A 453 -0.94 5.12 12.56
CA ARG A 453 -2.20 4.78 11.89
C ARG A 453 -2.68 3.43 12.40
N THR A 454 -3.79 3.41 13.13
CA THR A 454 -4.21 2.26 13.92
C THR A 454 -4.75 1.13 13.06
N VAL A 455 -5.76 1.44 12.24
CA VAL A 455 -6.22 0.60 11.13
C VAL A 455 -5.73 1.21 9.82
N VAL A 456 -5.11 0.40 8.96
CA VAL A 456 -4.64 0.84 7.63
C VAL A 456 -5.35 0.04 6.54
N VAL A 457 -5.90 0.75 5.55
CA VAL A 457 -6.44 0.14 4.32
C VAL A 457 -5.51 0.51 3.16
N ASP A 458 -4.76 -0.47 2.64
CA ASP A 458 -3.64 -0.25 1.73
C ASP A 458 -3.74 -1.07 0.42
N GLY A 459 -2.84 -0.77 -0.52
CA GLY A 459 -2.89 -1.28 -1.89
C GLY A 459 -3.69 -0.35 -2.82
N ALA A 460 -4.03 -0.83 -4.01
CA ALA A 460 -4.71 0.02 -5.01
C ALA A 460 -6.18 0.32 -4.64
N VAL A 461 -6.92 -0.72 -4.24
CA VAL A 461 -8.37 -0.66 -4.00
C VAL A 461 -8.76 -1.62 -2.87
N LEU A 462 -9.65 -1.17 -1.98
CA LEU A 462 -10.51 -2.02 -1.15
C LEU A 462 -11.85 -2.17 -1.88
N GLU A 463 -12.14 -3.37 -2.39
CA GLU A 463 -13.31 -3.62 -3.25
C GLU A 463 -14.36 -4.45 -2.51
N LEU A 464 -15.53 -3.84 -2.28
CA LEU A 464 -16.69 -4.48 -1.66
C LEU A 464 -17.82 -4.63 -2.71
N VAL A 465 -18.27 -5.85 -2.95
CA VAL A 465 -19.27 -6.18 -3.97
C VAL A 465 -20.40 -7.01 -3.35
N GLY A 466 -21.51 -6.37 -3.00
CA GLY A 466 -22.64 -7.03 -2.31
C GLY A 466 -22.28 -7.69 -0.97
N GLY A 467 -21.19 -7.25 -0.36
CA GLY A 467 -20.66 -7.69 0.93
C GLY A 467 -20.36 -6.49 1.84
N GLY A 468 -19.51 -6.64 2.86
CA GLY A 468 -19.23 -5.48 3.71
C GLY A 468 -18.13 -5.61 4.75
N VAL A 469 -17.83 -4.48 5.38
CA VAL A 469 -16.94 -4.38 6.53
C VAL A 469 -17.68 -3.65 7.64
N ALA A 470 -17.69 -4.21 8.84
CA ALA A 470 -18.28 -3.62 10.04
C ALA A 470 -17.22 -3.53 11.15
N VAL A 471 -17.09 -2.36 11.78
CA VAL A 471 -16.30 -2.16 13.00
C VAL A 471 -17.24 -1.70 14.11
N ASP A 472 -17.59 -2.62 15.01
CA ASP A 472 -18.62 -2.44 16.03
C ASP A 472 -18.03 -2.43 17.44
N ALA A 473 -18.49 -1.51 18.29
CA ALA A 473 -18.13 -1.46 19.72
C ALA A 473 -16.59 -1.52 19.97
N ALA A 474 -15.80 -0.96 19.06
CA ALA A 474 -14.35 -0.99 19.15
C ALA A 474 -13.83 0.20 19.98
N VAL A 475 -12.69 0.04 20.66
CA VAL A 475 -11.92 1.16 21.22
C VAL A 475 -10.76 1.44 20.27
N LEU A 476 -10.68 2.66 19.75
CA LEU A 476 -9.76 3.03 18.68
C LEU A 476 -8.98 4.28 19.09
N GLY A 477 -7.64 4.22 19.08
CA GLY A 477 -6.82 5.37 19.44
C GLY A 477 -5.46 5.42 18.76
N GLY A 478 -4.98 6.63 18.43
CA GLY A 478 -3.76 6.85 17.65
C GLY A 478 -3.67 8.26 17.07
N GLU A 479 -2.76 8.50 16.12
CA GLU A 479 -2.87 9.72 15.30
C GLU A 479 -4.05 9.56 14.31
N TYR A 480 -4.21 8.38 13.73
CA TYR A 480 -5.38 8.03 12.92
C TYR A 480 -6.06 6.77 13.47
N GLU A 481 -7.38 6.83 13.64
CA GLU A 481 -8.24 5.65 13.90
C GLU A 481 -8.16 4.68 12.71
N LEU A 482 -8.55 5.15 11.53
CA LEU A 482 -8.53 4.37 10.30
C LEU A 482 -8.04 5.25 9.16
N TYR A 483 -7.01 4.81 8.46
CA TYR A 483 -6.46 5.53 7.32
C TYR A 483 -6.47 4.66 6.07
N ALA A 484 -7.24 5.06 5.07
CA ALA A 484 -7.29 4.41 3.77
C ALA A 484 -6.39 5.15 2.76
N SER A 485 -5.20 4.59 2.53
CA SER A 485 -4.34 4.92 1.38
C SER A 485 -4.88 4.31 0.08
N ALA A 486 -5.58 3.17 0.15
CA ALA A 486 -6.30 2.61 -0.98
C ALA A 486 -7.59 3.41 -1.31
N ARG A 487 -8.04 3.35 -2.58
CA ARG A 487 -9.39 3.79 -2.94
C ARG A 487 -10.41 2.78 -2.38
N VAL A 488 -11.46 3.25 -1.72
CA VAL A 488 -12.52 2.37 -1.19
C VAL A 488 -13.71 2.37 -2.14
N VAL A 489 -14.06 1.21 -2.68
CA VAL A 489 -15.14 1.05 -3.69
C VAL A 489 -16.18 0.08 -3.15
N ALA A 490 -17.39 0.59 -2.91
CA ALA A 490 -18.55 -0.18 -2.46
C ALA A 490 -19.59 -0.27 -3.58
N SER A 491 -19.96 -1.48 -4.00
CA SER A 491 -20.85 -1.71 -5.15
C SER A 491 -21.86 -2.83 -4.89
N GLY A 492 -22.97 -2.83 -5.64
CA GLY A 492 -23.91 -3.96 -5.67
C GLY A 492 -24.62 -4.23 -4.34
N GLY A 493 -24.90 -3.19 -3.54
CA GLY A 493 -25.46 -3.37 -2.20
C GLY A 493 -24.40 -3.58 -1.12
N ALA A 494 -23.16 -3.10 -1.29
CA ALA A 494 -22.14 -3.25 -0.27
C ALA A 494 -22.33 -2.29 0.92
N VAL A 495 -21.73 -2.62 2.07
CA VAL A 495 -21.79 -1.80 3.29
C VAL A 495 -20.42 -1.65 3.95
N LEU A 496 -20.02 -0.41 4.23
CA LEU A 496 -18.95 -0.09 5.17
C LEU A 496 -19.55 0.58 6.40
N ARG A 497 -19.39 0.00 7.59
CA ARG A 497 -20.00 0.50 8.83
C ARG A 497 -18.97 0.61 9.96
N VAL A 498 -19.01 1.71 10.71
CA VAL A 498 -18.32 1.85 11.99
C VAL A 498 -19.32 2.36 13.02
N SER A 499 -19.56 1.61 14.10
CA SER A 499 -20.70 1.89 14.97
C SER A 499 -20.55 1.50 16.44
N GLY A 500 -20.98 2.39 17.33
CA GLY A 500 -20.92 2.18 18.78
C GLY A 500 -19.49 2.19 19.35
N SER A 501 -18.50 2.63 18.57
CA SER A 501 -17.09 2.60 18.92
C SER A 501 -16.68 3.83 19.77
N GLN A 502 -15.63 3.66 20.57
CA GLN A 502 -14.97 4.73 21.31
C GLN A 502 -13.72 5.20 20.54
N VAL A 503 -13.62 6.49 20.24
CA VAL A 503 -12.58 7.07 19.40
C VAL A 503 -11.76 8.10 20.19
N TYR A 504 -10.44 7.88 20.29
CA TYR A 504 -9.48 8.72 20.99
C TYR A 504 -8.24 8.96 20.12
N ALA A 505 -8.38 9.80 19.09
CA ALA A 505 -7.36 9.96 18.05
C ALA A 505 -7.11 11.42 17.64
N ALA A 506 -6.06 11.70 16.86
CA ALA A 506 -5.94 13.02 16.20
C ALA A 506 -6.90 13.14 15.00
N HIS A 507 -7.16 12.04 14.30
CA HIS A 507 -8.13 11.96 13.20
C HIS A 507 -8.92 10.66 13.30
N GLY A 508 -10.22 10.70 12.96
CA GLY A 508 -11.07 9.51 12.89
C GLY A 508 -10.83 8.69 11.61
N LEU A 509 -11.90 8.40 10.89
CA LEU A 509 -11.88 7.66 9.63
C LEU A 509 -11.45 8.57 8.47
N VAL A 510 -10.28 8.32 7.88
CA VAL A 510 -9.72 9.13 6.78
C VAL A 510 -9.67 8.33 5.47
N PHE A 511 -10.40 8.81 4.47
CA PHE A 511 -10.36 8.32 3.09
C PHE A 511 -9.46 9.25 2.25
N ASP A 512 -8.18 8.89 2.11
CA ASP A 512 -7.17 9.75 1.48
C ASP A 512 -7.24 9.67 -0.05
N SER A 513 -7.20 8.47 -0.61
CA SER A 513 -7.33 8.22 -2.06
C SER A 513 -8.76 8.29 -2.61
N GLY A 514 -9.76 8.37 -1.73
CA GLY A 514 -11.17 8.57 -2.06
C GLY A 514 -12.08 7.38 -1.77
N VAL A 515 -13.39 7.64 -1.86
CA VAL A 515 -14.49 6.70 -1.62
C VAL A 515 -15.52 6.77 -2.75
N GLU A 516 -15.96 5.60 -3.20
CA GLU A 516 -17.00 5.43 -4.21
C GLU A 516 -18.07 4.46 -3.69
N ALA A 517 -19.35 4.83 -3.82
CA ALA A 517 -20.46 3.98 -3.43
C ALA A 517 -21.54 3.94 -4.53
N ASN A 518 -21.81 2.76 -5.09
CA ASN A 518 -22.84 2.52 -6.10
C ASN A 518 -23.92 1.58 -5.53
N ALA A 519 -25.13 2.09 -5.34
CA ALA A 519 -26.24 1.40 -4.67
C ALA A 519 -25.85 0.78 -3.30
N SER A 520 -24.97 1.46 -2.56
CA SER A 520 -24.24 0.93 -1.40
C SER A 520 -24.24 1.93 -0.24
N ALA A 521 -23.85 1.51 0.97
CA ALA A 521 -23.92 2.33 2.18
C ALA A 521 -22.57 2.51 2.88
N VAL A 522 -22.29 3.73 3.35
CA VAL A 522 -21.21 4.07 4.28
C VAL A 522 -21.86 4.65 5.54
N VAL A 523 -21.62 4.04 6.70
CA VAL A 523 -22.42 4.26 7.92
C VAL A 523 -21.50 4.47 9.13
N VAL A 524 -21.48 5.68 9.68
CA VAL A 524 -20.72 6.05 10.88
C VAL A 524 -21.71 6.48 11.96
N ASN A 525 -22.07 5.56 12.86
CA ASN A 525 -23.19 5.77 13.77
C ASN A 525 -22.89 5.49 15.25
N ASP A 526 -23.41 6.31 16.16
CA ASP A 526 -23.43 6.07 17.60
C ASP A 526 -22.03 5.94 18.25
N ASN A 527 -20.99 6.48 17.60
CA ASN A 527 -19.61 6.49 18.11
C ASN A 527 -19.38 7.64 19.08
N ALA A 528 -18.55 7.46 20.10
CA ALA A 528 -18.29 8.47 21.14
C ALA A 528 -16.79 8.67 21.40
N GLY A 529 -16.39 9.81 21.96
CA GLY A 529 -14.99 10.04 22.35
C GLY A 529 -14.49 11.46 22.07
N ALA A 530 -13.21 11.59 21.75
CA ALA A 530 -12.55 12.88 21.55
C ALA A 530 -11.53 12.83 20.41
N LEU A 531 -11.47 13.91 19.64
CA LEU A 531 -10.47 14.12 18.59
C LEU A 531 -9.63 15.36 18.91
N THR A 532 -8.31 15.27 18.72
CA THR A 532 -7.42 16.43 18.92
C THR A 532 -7.26 17.30 17.66
N ASP A 533 -7.57 16.76 16.48
CA ASP A 533 -7.60 17.48 15.19
C ASP A 533 -8.68 16.88 14.25
N GLY A 534 -8.67 17.23 12.95
CA GLY A 534 -9.41 16.56 11.89
C GLY A 534 -10.93 16.52 12.08
N ALA A 535 -11.53 15.36 11.80
CA ALA A 535 -12.94 15.06 12.03
C ALA A 535 -13.14 13.56 12.25
N LEU A 536 -14.33 13.17 12.73
CA LEU A 536 -14.71 11.75 12.86
C LEU A 536 -14.72 11.04 11.50
N LEU A 537 -15.21 11.70 10.45
CA LEU A 537 -15.13 11.21 9.07
C LEU A 537 -14.50 12.27 8.17
N VAL A 538 -13.40 11.93 7.49
CA VAL A 538 -12.66 12.81 6.58
C VAL A 538 -12.61 12.19 5.18
N LEU A 539 -13.19 12.88 4.21
CA LEU A 539 -13.14 12.51 2.79
C LEU A 539 -12.20 13.49 2.05
N ARG A 540 -10.92 13.13 1.91
CA ARG A 540 -9.87 14.01 1.34
C ARG A 540 -9.69 13.82 -0.17
N GLY A 541 -9.87 12.59 -0.66
CA GLY A 541 -9.80 12.22 -2.08
C GLY A 541 -11.07 12.58 -2.87
N SER A 542 -11.37 11.81 -3.91
CA SER A 542 -12.68 11.87 -4.58
C SER A 542 -13.75 11.19 -3.72
N ALA A 543 -14.93 11.80 -3.60
CA ALA A 543 -16.06 11.24 -2.87
C ALA A 543 -17.30 11.21 -3.78
N SER A 544 -17.71 10.03 -4.26
CA SER A 544 -18.81 9.88 -5.21
C SER A 544 -19.82 8.82 -4.75
N PHE A 545 -21.09 9.22 -4.66
CA PHE A 545 -22.20 8.38 -4.22
C PHE A 545 -23.28 8.38 -5.31
N VAL A 546 -23.51 7.22 -5.92
CA VAL A 546 -24.41 7.04 -7.08
C VAL A 546 -25.47 5.96 -6.83
N SER A 547 -26.56 5.99 -7.59
CA SER A 547 -27.57 4.91 -7.65
C SER A 547 -28.29 4.60 -6.32
N ARG A 548 -28.75 5.63 -5.59
CA ARG A 548 -29.42 5.50 -4.26
C ARG A 548 -28.49 5.04 -3.13
N SER A 549 -27.19 5.32 -3.25
CA SER A 549 -26.24 5.12 -2.15
C SER A 549 -26.54 6.02 -0.95
N TRP A 550 -26.04 5.62 0.22
CA TRP A 550 -26.28 6.34 1.48
C TRP A 550 -24.98 6.56 2.25
N LEU A 551 -24.65 7.83 2.51
CA LEU A 551 -23.69 8.23 3.53
C LEU A 551 -24.45 8.64 4.80
N SER A 552 -24.27 7.89 5.88
CA SER A 552 -24.93 8.11 7.18
C SER A 552 -23.89 8.50 8.23
N VAL A 553 -24.05 9.67 8.84
CA VAL A 553 -23.30 10.11 10.02
C VAL A 553 -24.33 10.48 11.09
N ARG A 554 -24.61 9.56 12.04
CA ARG A 554 -25.72 9.73 13.00
C ARG A 554 -25.39 9.35 14.43
N GLY A 555 -26.01 10.02 15.42
CA GLY A 555 -25.92 9.61 16.83
C GLY A 555 -24.52 9.73 17.47
N ASN A 556 -23.52 10.24 16.74
CA ASN A 556 -22.15 10.28 17.24
C ASN A 556 -21.98 11.42 18.26
N SER A 557 -21.19 11.19 19.32
CA SER A 557 -20.92 12.14 20.39
C SER A 557 -19.42 12.34 20.56
N ILE A 558 -18.83 13.17 19.71
CA ILE A 558 -17.38 13.40 19.62
C ILE A 558 -17.04 14.80 20.13
N SER A 559 -16.05 14.90 21.02
CA SER A 559 -15.38 16.17 21.26
C SER A 559 -14.45 16.48 20.08
N GLY A 560 -15.00 17.07 19.02
CA GLY A 560 -14.31 17.49 17.81
C GLY A 560 -15.29 17.74 16.65
N ARG A 561 -14.75 17.96 15.45
CA ARG A 561 -15.53 18.06 14.20
C ARG A 561 -16.08 16.68 13.81
N LEU A 562 -17.27 16.64 13.23
CA LEU A 562 -17.96 15.38 12.89
C LEU A 562 -17.73 14.92 11.45
N LEU A 563 -17.67 15.85 10.50
CA LEU A 563 -17.55 15.53 9.08
C LEU A 563 -16.64 16.53 8.36
N SER A 564 -15.74 16.04 7.52
CA SER A 564 -14.92 16.83 6.61
C SER A 564 -15.04 16.24 5.21
N VAL A 565 -15.40 17.06 4.22
CA VAL A 565 -15.54 16.66 2.81
C VAL A 565 -14.69 17.56 1.91
N PRO A 566 -14.47 17.22 0.62
CA PRO A 566 -13.65 18.04 -0.24
C PRO A 566 -14.19 19.47 -0.38
N SER A 567 -13.29 20.44 -0.38
CA SER A 567 -13.58 21.86 -0.58
C SER A 567 -13.34 22.30 -2.03
N TYR A 568 -14.00 23.38 -2.43
CA TYR A 568 -13.98 23.94 -3.78
C TYR A 568 -12.54 24.08 -4.34
N PRO A 569 -12.28 23.69 -5.61
CA PRO A 569 -13.25 23.29 -6.64
C PRO A 569 -13.71 21.83 -6.55
N ARG A 570 -13.23 21.03 -5.59
CA ARG A 570 -13.71 19.67 -5.34
C ARG A 570 -14.93 19.69 -4.42
N SER A 571 -15.69 18.60 -4.42
CA SER A 571 -16.87 18.43 -3.57
C SER A 571 -17.16 16.95 -3.35
N ALA A 572 -18.03 16.62 -2.39
CA ALA A 572 -18.65 15.30 -2.32
C ALA A 572 -19.85 15.26 -3.28
N GLU A 573 -19.80 14.38 -4.28
CA GLU A 573 -20.83 14.25 -5.32
C GLU A 573 -21.88 13.21 -4.91
N LEU A 574 -23.15 13.62 -4.81
CA LEU A 574 -24.27 12.72 -4.60
C LEU A 574 -25.24 12.75 -5.78
N VAL A 575 -25.20 11.70 -6.61
CA VAL A 575 -26.09 11.50 -7.75
C VAL A 575 -27.18 10.51 -7.37
N GLN A 576 -28.43 10.99 -7.31
CA GLN A 576 -29.60 10.23 -6.82
C GLN A 576 -29.39 9.57 -5.44
N SER A 577 -28.49 10.12 -4.63
CA SER A 577 -27.98 9.49 -3.40
C SER A 577 -28.22 10.39 -2.18
N LYS A 578 -28.03 9.83 -0.99
CA LYS A 578 -28.42 10.45 0.27
C LYS A 578 -27.23 10.67 1.21
N LEU A 579 -27.11 11.87 1.78
CA LEU A 579 -26.27 12.20 2.93
C LEU A 579 -27.19 12.50 4.12
N THR A 580 -26.96 11.83 5.25
CA THR A 580 -27.69 12.08 6.50
C THR A 580 -26.70 12.49 7.59
N LEU A 581 -26.84 13.70 8.14
CA LEU A 581 -26.09 14.21 9.28
C LEU A 581 -27.09 14.52 10.42
N HIS A 582 -27.38 13.52 11.26
CA HIS A 582 -28.50 13.62 12.21
C HIS A 582 -28.21 13.09 13.63
N GLY A 583 -28.56 13.86 14.66
CA GLY A 583 -28.48 13.40 16.05
C GLY A 583 -27.06 13.38 16.63
N ASN A 584 -26.14 14.16 16.05
CA ASN A 584 -24.73 14.16 16.45
C ASN A 584 -24.41 15.33 17.39
N ALA A 585 -23.56 15.07 18.39
CA ALA A 585 -22.92 16.08 19.23
C ALA A 585 -21.44 16.24 18.86
N GLY A 586 -21.03 17.48 18.61
CA GLY A 586 -19.67 17.90 18.25
C GLY A 586 -19.14 19.01 19.16
N SER A 587 -17.86 19.35 19.01
CA SER A 587 -17.25 20.54 19.63
C SER A 587 -16.26 21.22 18.68
N GLY A 588 -15.91 22.47 19.00
CA GLY A 588 -15.07 23.33 18.15
C GLY A 588 -15.85 24.42 17.43
N THR A 589 -15.32 24.93 16.32
CA THR A 589 -15.88 26.07 15.59
C THR A 589 -17.01 25.69 14.61
N VAL A 590 -16.93 24.50 14.02
CA VAL A 590 -17.88 24.00 13.01
C VAL A 590 -18.17 22.52 13.22
N VAL A 591 -19.38 22.09 12.87
CA VAL A 591 -19.76 20.67 12.82
C VAL A 591 -19.14 19.99 11.60
N MET A 592 -19.09 20.72 10.48
CA MET A 592 -18.69 20.24 9.17
C MET A 592 -17.81 21.27 8.44
N ASP A 593 -16.90 20.81 7.59
CA ASP A 593 -16.26 21.63 6.56
C ASP A 593 -16.25 20.94 5.18
N GLY A 594 -15.97 21.73 4.14
CA GLY A 594 -16.09 21.32 2.74
C GLY A 594 -17.44 21.64 2.10
N THR A 595 -17.65 21.18 0.86
CA THR A 595 -18.87 21.44 0.08
C THR A 595 -19.50 20.16 -0.46
N VAL A 596 -20.83 20.05 -0.32
CA VAL A 596 -21.63 18.94 -0.84
C VAL A 596 -22.26 19.33 -2.18
N ALA A 597 -21.85 18.67 -3.27
CA ALA A 597 -22.48 18.83 -4.57
C ALA A 597 -23.56 17.76 -4.76
N LEU A 598 -24.80 18.24 -4.85
CA LEU A 598 -25.96 17.38 -5.06
C LEU A 598 -26.32 17.37 -6.56
N GLY A 599 -26.24 16.22 -7.22
CA GLY A 599 -26.49 16.05 -8.66
C GLY A 599 -27.76 15.26 -9.02
N GLY A 600 -28.44 15.66 -10.09
CA GLY A 600 -29.60 14.94 -10.66
C GLY A 600 -30.90 15.01 -9.86
N ALA A 601 -31.87 14.14 -10.17
CA ALA A 601 -33.14 14.03 -9.46
C ALA A 601 -33.09 12.93 -8.38
N GLY A 602 -33.67 13.18 -7.20
CA GLY A 602 -33.71 12.22 -6.08
C GLY A 602 -32.56 12.32 -5.06
N ARG A 603 -31.63 13.26 -5.26
CA ARG A 603 -30.57 13.66 -4.31
C ARG A 603 -31.16 14.18 -2.99
N ARG A 604 -30.58 13.83 -1.83
CA ARG A 604 -31.02 14.34 -0.51
C ARG A 604 -29.85 14.55 0.45
N PHE A 605 -29.68 15.79 0.93
CA PHE A 605 -28.89 16.07 2.13
C PHE A 605 -29.85 16.38 3.28
N VAL A 606 -29.87 15.52 4.30
CA VAL A 606 -30.75 15.62 5.47
C VAL A 606 -29.92 15.96 6.68
N VAL A 607 -30.31 17.02 7.38
CA VAL A 607 -29.58 17.56 8.54
C VAL A 607 -30.55 17.74 9.69
N GLY A 608 -30.20 17.35 10.91
CA GLY A 608 -31.11 17.55 12.03
C GLY A 608 -30.54 17.16 13.38
N CYS A 609 -31.16 17.69 14.44
CA CYS A 609 -30.86 17.33 15.83
C CYS A 609 -29.35 17.36 16.16
N LEU A 610 -28.68 18.45 15.80
CA LEU A 610 -27.23 18.62 16.01
C LEU A 610 -26.96 19.42 17.29
N THR A 611 -25.90 19.06 17.99
CA THR A 611 -25.39 19.77 19.17
C THR A 611 -23.95 20.19 18.92
N LEU A 612 -23.59 21.44 19.20
CA LEU A 612 -22.22 21.95 19.09
C LEU A 612 -21.86 22.67 20.40
N ASN A 613 -20.72 22.31 21.00
CA ASN A 613 -20.25 22.87 22.28
C ASN A 613 -21.31 22.78 23.41
N GLY A 614 -22.07 21.68 23.43
CA GLY A 614 -23.16 21.46 24.40
C GLY A 614 -24.47 22.21 24.11
N GLN A 615 -24.53 23.05 23.07
CA GLN A 615 -25.74 23.77 22.67
C GLN A 615 -26.42 23.11 21.46
N ALA A 616 -27.74 22.91 21.55
CA ALA A 616 -28.54 22.39 20.44
C ALA A 616 -28.65 23.44 19.31
N LEU A 617 -28.24 23.08 18.10
CA LEU A 617 -28.27 23.95 16.94
C LEU A 617 -29.67 24.02 16.32
N GLN A 618 -30.21 25.23 16.23
CA GLN A 618 -31.39 25.52 15.43
C GLN A 618 -31.04 25.51 13.92
N PRO A 619 -31.99 25.18 13.01
CA PRO A 619 -31.73 25.11 11.56
C PRO A 619 -31.14 26.39 10.94
N ILE A 620 -31.49 27.57 11.48
CA ILE A 620 -30.93 28.86 11.06
C ILE A 620 -29.41 28.96 11.27
N ASN A 621 -28.87 28.24 12.26
CA ASN A 621 -27.45 28.22 12.63
C ASN A 621 -26.67 27.07 11.95
N TYR A 622 -27.29 26.25 11.09
CA TYR A 622 -26.57 25.17 10.41
C TYR A 622 -25.51 25.72 9.43
N ARG A 623 -25.79 26.84 8.76
CA ARG A 623 -24.83 27.48 7.85
C ARG A 623 -23.62 28.05 8.59
N SER A 624 -23.81 28.68 9.76
CA SER A 624 -22.70 29.16 10.61
C SER A 624 -21.92 28.02 11.26
N ALA A 625 -22.55 26.86 11.48
CA ALA A 625 -21.87 25.62 11.90
C ALA A 625 -21.13 24.89 10.74
N GLY A 626 -20.92 25.54 9.59
CA GLY A 626 -20.13 25.03 8.46
C GLY A 626 -20.89 24.10 7.49
N ILE A 627 -22.21 23.94 7.64
CA ILE A 627 -23.00 23.07 6.77
C ILE A 627 -23.38 23.84 5.49
N ILE A 628 -22.58 23.66 4.43
CA ILE A 628 -22.70 24.36 3.16
C ILE A 628 -23.31 23.44 2.09
N GLY A 629 -24.46 23.85 1.55
CA GLY A 629 -25.17 23.18 0.46
C GLY A 629 -26.67 23.48 0.45
N GLU A 630 -27.42 22.74 -0.36
CA GLU A 630 -28.87 22.61 -0.26
C GLU A 630 -29.19 21.44 0.68
N PHE A 631 -29.89 21.69 1.80
CA PHE A 631 -30.23 20.63 2.76
C PHE A 631 -31.68 20.75 3.27
N ARG A 632 -32.28 19.61 3.63
CA ARG A 632 -33.58 19.52 4.29
C ARG A 632 -33.39 19.39 5.81
N PRO A 633 -33.77 20.39 6.62
CA PRO A 633 -33.74 20.25 8.06
C PRO A 633 -34.82 19.27 8.55
N VAL A 634 -34.50 18.43 9.53
CA VAL A 634 -35.43 17.52 10.22
C VAL A 634 -35.33 17.75 11.72
N ALA A 635 -36.47 17.83 12.40
CA ALA A 635 -36.54 18.08 13.84
C ALA A 635 -36.22 16.80 14.65
N CYS A 636 -35.64 16.99 15.85
CA CYS A 636 -35.44 15.91 16.81
C CYS A 636 -36.75 15.14 17.09
N GLY A 637 -36.67 13.82 17.20
CA GLY A 637 -37.80 12.97 17.59
C GLY A 637 -38.85 12.70 16.50
N VAL A 638 -38.71 13.26 15.30
CA VAL A 638 -39.60 12.98 14.17
C VAL A 638 -39.18 11.67 13.49
N CYS A 639 -40.14 10.77 13.24
CA CYS A 639 -39.92 9.58 12.41
C CYS A 639 -39.74 9.99 10.93
N ASP A 640 -38.51 10.00 10.43
CA ASP A 640 -38.23 10.27 9.01
C ASP A 640 -37.40 9.13 8.38
N ALA A 641 -37.90 8.56 7.28
CA ALA A 641 -37.28 7.43 6.60
C ALA A 641 -35.96 7.80 5.88
N ASP A 642 -35.77 9.06 5.48
CA ASP A 642 -34.49 9.53 4.98
C ASP A 642 -33.46 9.71 6.12
N VAL A 643 -33.90 9.92 7.36
CA VAL A 643 -33.00 9.89 8.52
C VAL A 643 -32.61 8.45 8.89
N SER A 644 -33.60 7.56 9.06
CA SER A 644 -33.37 6.28 9.74
C SER A 644 -33.06 5.09 8.84
N CYS A 645 -33.47 5.11 7.56
CA CYS A 645 -33.52 3.89 6.74
C CYS A 645 -32.70 3.97 5.46
N PHE A 646 -32.13 2.84 5.01
CA PHE A 646 -31.55 2.71 3.68
C PHE A 646 -32.66 2.57 2.64
N GLY A 647 -32.90 3.64 1.88
CA GLY A 647 -34.10 3.76 1.04
C GLY A 647 -34.25 2.68 -0.02
N ALA A 648 -33.16 2.13 -0.57
CA ALA A 648 -33.24 1.14 -1.64
C ALA A 648 -33.72 -0.25 -1.17
N ALA A 649 -33.59 -0.58 0.12
CA ALA A 649 -34.05 -1.85 0.71
C ALA A 649 -35.08 -1.65 1.85
N THR A 650 -35.76 -0.50 1.86
CA THR A 650 -36.85 -0.19 2.82
C THR A 650 -38.21 -0.27 2.12
N ARG A 651 -39.14 -1.06 2.66
CA ARG A 651 -40.51 -1.20 2.15
C ARG A 651 -41.45 -0.15 2.74
N ALA A 652 -41.31 0.14 4.03
CA ALA A 652 -42.12 1.14 4.74
C ALA A 652 -41.42 1.59 6.04
N MET A 653 -41.91 2.66 6.66
CA MET A 653 -41.62 2.99 8.05
C MET A 653 -42.81 2.60 8.93
N SER A 654 -42.57 2.03 10.12
CA SER A 654 -43.60 1.78 11.12
C SER A 654 -43.91 3.05 11.93
N GLY A 655 -45.08 3.08 12.59
CA GLY A 655 -45.42 4.16 13.53
C GLY A 655 -44.50 4.27 14.76
N SER A 656 -43.58 3.33 14.97
CA SER A 656 -42.55 3.34 16.02
C SER A 656 -41.19 3.84 15.51
N CYS A 657 -41.18 4.68 14.47
CA CYS A 657 -40.00 5.14 13.72
C CYS A 657 -39.07 4.01 13.20
N SER A 658 -39.52 2.76 13.13
CA SER A 658 -38.68 1.61 12.79
C SER A 658 -38.79 1.27 11.31
N CYS A 659 -37.68 1.00 10.64
CA CYS A 659 -37.68 0.63 9.23
C CYS A 659 -38.26 -0.78 9.06
N ARG A 660 -39.21 -0.96 8.14
CA ARG A 660 -39.68 -2.27 7.67
C ARG A 660 -39.00 -2.57 6.35
N CYS A 661 -38.13 -3.57 6.36
CA CYS A 661 -37.27 -3.85 5.23
C CYS A 661 -38.03 -4.48 4.05
N ALA A 662 -37.54 -4.21 2.85
CA ALA A 662 -37.85 -4.99 1.68
C ALA A 662 -37.06 -6.31 1.73
N GLU A 663 -37.28 -7.18 0.74
CA GLU A 663 -36.48 -8.38 0.58
C GLU A 663 -35.00 -8.00 0.35
N GLY A 664 -34.07 -8.72 0.98
CA GLY A 664 -32.65 -8.38 0.99
C GLY A 664 -32.23 -7.21 1.89
N GLY A 665 -33.14 -6.59 2.64
CA GLY A 665 -32.81 -5.57 3.64
C GLY A 665 -32.71 -6.14 5.07
N TYR A 666 -31.64 -5.79 5.79
CA TYR A 666 -31.28 -6.36 7.10
C TYR A 666 -31.12 -5.32 8.22
N GLY A 667 -31.37 -5.74 9.46
CA GLY A 667 -31.18 -4.92 10.65
C GLY A 667 -32.21 -3.79 10.81
N ARG A 668 -31.96 -2.87 11.75
CA ARG A 668 -32.87 -1.75 12.06
C ARG A 668 -32.93 -0.69 10.97
N ASP A 669 -31.85 -0.55 10.21
CA ASP A 669 -31.66 0.49 9.19
C ASP A 669 -31.97 -0.05 7.77
N CYS A 670 -32.33 -1.33 7.65
CA CYS A 670 -32.57 -2.05 6.39
C CYS A 670 -31.38 -2.00 5.42
N LEU A 671 -30.17 -2.24 5.92
CA LEU A 671 -28.95 -2.28 5.12
C LEU A 671 -28.99 -3.45 4.12
N PRO A 672 -28.39 -3.31 2.93
CA PRO A 672 -28.47 -4.31 1.85
C PRO A 672 -27.66 -5.60 2.09
N VAL A 673 -26.91 -5.68 3.19
CA VAL A 673 -26.08 -6.83 3.58
C VAL A 673 -26.36 -7.20 5.02
N TYR A 674 -26.44 -8.50 5.29
CA TYR A 674 -26.50 -9.04 6.64
C TYR A 674 -25.12 -8.91 7.30
N LEU A 675 -25.02 -8.09 8.33
CA LEU A 675 -23.85 -7.97 9.18
C LEU A 675 -24.13 -8.71 10.49
N PRO A 676 -23.55 -9.91 10.71
CA PRO A 676 -23.81 -10.67 11.93
C PRO A 676 -23.33 -9.90 13.16
N ARG A 677 -24.11 -9.98 14.25
CA ARG A 677 -23.59 -9.69 15.59
C ARG A 677 -22.88 -10.94 16.09
N VAL A 678 -21.67 -10.77 16.60
CA VAL A 678 -20.83 -11.85 17.10
C VAL A 678 -20.73 -11.68 18.61
N ASP A 679 -21.28 -12.61 19.38
CA ASP A 679 -21.34 -12.55 20.86
C ASP A 679 -20.03 -13.04 21.51
N GLY A 680 -18.91 -12.47 21.07
CA GLY A 680 -17.57 -12.70 21.62
C GLY A 680 -17.06 -14.15 21.54
N CYS A 681 -15.95 -14.43 22.23
CA CYS A 681 -15.27 -15.74 22.18
C CYS A 681 -15.99 -16.88 22.92
N ASN A 682 -17.07 -16.57 23.66
CA ASN A 682 -17.65 -17.47 24.66
C ASN A 682 -18.86 -18.30 24.19
N ARG A 683 -19.19 -18.24 22.90
CA ARG A 683 -20.05 -19.25 22.26
C ARG A 683 -19.52 -19.57 20.87
N THR A 684 -18.83 -20.69 20.74
CA THR A 684 -18.83 -21.44 19.48
C THR A 684 -20.28 -21.78 19.13
N PRO A 685 -20.87 -21.22 18.06
CA PRO A 685 -22.17 -21.68 17.62
C PRO A 685 -21.95 -23.05 17.00
N GLY A 686 -22.39 -24.10 17.69
CA GLY A 686 -22.74 -25.33 16.99
C GLY A 686 -23.76 -24.96 15.92
N MET A 687 -23.41 -25.23 14.66
CA MET A 687 -24.12 -24.85 13.45
C MET A 687 -25.66 -24.95 13.58
N PRO A 688 -26.43 -23.87 13.39
CA PRO A 688 -27.76 -24.01 12.82
C PRO A 688 -27.58 -24.31 11.33
N LEU A 689 -27.92 -25.54 10.92
CA LEU A 689 -27.89 -25.92 9.50
C LEU A 689 -28.67 -24.91 8.66
N LEU A 690 -28.08 -24.46 7.55
CA LEU A 690 -28.77 -23.75 6.47
C LEU A 690 -29.72 -24.72 5.75
N SER A 691 -30.81 -25.09 6.42
CA SER A 691 -31.87 -25.91 5.86
C SER A 691 -32.74 -25.06 4.92
N HIS A 692 -32.37 -25.05 3.64
CA HIS A 692 -33.33 -24.83 2.57
C HIS A 692 -34.49 -25.81 2.75
N THR A 693 -35.60 -25.34 3.30
CA THR A 693 -36.84 -26.11 3.38
C THR A 693 -37.94 -25.31 2.70
N ALA A 694 -38.44 -25.85 1.60
CA ALA A 694 -39.46 -25.20 0.79
C ALA A 694 -40.77 -25.01 1.56
N THR A 695 -41.59 -24.10 1.05
CA THR A 695 -43.00 -23.95 1.41
C THR A 695 -43.73 -25.29 1.40
N LEU A 696 -44.34 -25.66 2.52
CA LEU A 696 -45.43 -26.62 2.55
C LEU A 696 -46.57 -26.12 3.43
N THR A 697 -47.78 -26.31 2.93
CA THR A 697 -49.03 -25.83 3.48
C THR A 697 -49.58 -26.74 4.58
N GLY A 698 -50.15 -26.14 5.62
CA GLY A 698 -51.39 -26.66 6.19
C GLY A 698 -51.37 -27.34 7.57
N THR A 699 -52.39 -26.96 8.33
CA THR A 699 -53.08 -27.71 9.41
C THR A 699 -52.61 -27.58 10.86
N ARG A 700 -53.61 -27.76 11.75
CA ARG A 700 -53.62 -27.44 13.18
C ARG A 700 -53.10 -28.63 14.01
N GLY A 701 -52.34 -28.35 15.07
CA GLY A 701 -51.98 -29.31 16.12
C GLY A 701 -51.79 -28.60 17.47
N ARG A 702 -51.99 -29.27 18.60
CA ARG A 702 -52.19 -28.64 19.93
C ARG A 702 -51.42 -29.37 21.04
N VAL A 703 -50.95 -28.62 22.05
CA VAL A 703 -50.45 -29.06 23.39
C VAL A 703 -49.03 -29.67 23.46
N GLY A 704 -48.25 -29.31 24.49
CA GLY A 704 -46.92 -29.90 24.74
C GLY A 704 -46.05 -29.37 25.89
N SER A 705 -46.62 -29.05 27.07
CA SER A 705 -45.96 -29.01 28.41
C SER A 705 -44.64 -28.23 28.66
N VAL A 706 -44.68 -27.33 29.65
CA VAL A 706 -43.52 -26.71 30.33
C VAL A 706 -42.92 -27.67 31.37
N VAL A 707 -41.58 -27.73 31.46
CA VAL A 707 -40.86 -28.26 32.63
C VAL A 707 -40.04 -27.15 33.27
N ARG A 708 -40.00 -27.14 34.61
CA ARG A 708 -39.46 -26.05 35.44
C ARG A 708 -38.72 -26.65 36.65
N GLY A 709 -37.45 -26.30 36.83
CA GLY A 709 -36.62 -26.68 37.97
C GLY A 709 -35.18 -26.17 37.80
N GLU A 710 -34.41 -25.84 38.84
CA GLU A 710 -34.73 -25.73 40.26
C GLU A 710 -33.99 -24.56 40.93
N ARG A 711 -34.50 -24.20 42.11
CA ARG A 711 -34.00 -23.21 43.06
C ARG A 711 -32.67 -23.63 43.70
N CYS A 712 -31.88 -22.64 44.10
CA CYS A 712 -31.02 -22.75 45.30
C CYS A 712 -31.41 -21.66 46.31
N CYS A 713 -31.36 -22.01 47.60
CA CYS A 713 -31.91 -21.21 48.71
C CYS A 713 -30.92 -20.19 49.30
N ALA A 714 -31.47 -19.21 50.03
CA ALA A 714 -30.71 -18.22 50.78
C ALA A 714 -30.48 -18.63 52.25
N THR A 715 -29.40 -18.14 52.86
CA THR A 715 -29.21 -18.10 54.32
C THR A 715 -28.70 -16.73 54.77
N ARG A 716 -29.23 -16.23 55.90
CA ARG A 716 -28.88 -14.93 56.53
C ARG A 716 -27.94 -15.13 57.72
N ARG A 717 -26.97 -14.20 57.89
CA ARG A 717 -26.28 -13.69 59.10
C ARG A 717 -25.16 -12.76 58.58
N GLY A 718 -24.72 -11.65 59.20
CA GLY A 718 -25.10 -10.89 60.40
C GLY A 718 -24.16 -9.66 60.49
N CYS A 719 -24.57 -8.58 61.16
CA CYS A 719 -23.90 -7.26 61.10
C CYS A 719 -22.46 -7.19 61.66
N ALA A 720 -21.65 -6.25 61.14
CA ALA A 720 -20.78 -5.38 61.96
C ALA A 720 -20.37 -4.08 61.22
N THR A 721 -20.54 -2.94 61.87
CA THR A 721 -20.09 -1.61 61.40
C THR A 721 -18.77 -1.19 62.05
N ARG A 722 -17.84 -0.58 61.30
CA ARG A 722 -16.85 0.37 61.88
C ARG A 722 -16.40 1.41 60.85
N ARG A 723 -16.48 2.69 61.23
CA ARG A 723 -15.87 3.83 60.52
C ARG A 723 -14.46 4.08 61.08
N ILE A 724 -13.45 4.18 60.23
CA ILE A 724 -12.21 4.94 60.47
C ILE A 724 -11.85 5.65 59.14
N ARG A 725 -11.32 6.87 59.21
CA ARG A 725 -10.95 7.76 58.09
C ARG A 725 -9.82 8.70 58.57
N PRO A 726 -9.05 9.33 57.67
CA PRO A 726 -7.97 8.76 56.87
C PRO A 726 -6.60 9.38 57.26
N PRO A 727 -5.49 9.10 56.55
CA PRO A 727 -5.15 9.80 55.29
C PRO A 727 -4.64 8.78 54.22
N SER A 728 -4.08 9.10 53.04
CA SER A 728 -3.80 10.35 52.29
C SER A 728 -3.59 10.04 50.81
N TRP A 729 -4.17 10.84 49.88
CA TRP A 729 -3.80 10.96 48.44
C TRP A 729 -4.06 9.68 47.60
N SER A 730 -4.34 9.70 46.28
CA SER A 730 -4.81 10.73 45.34
C SER A 730 -5.41 10.00 44.09
N TRP A 731 -5.94 10.77 43.13
CA TRP A 731 -6.50 10.35 41.82
C TRP A 731 -7.94 9.80 41.79
N LEU A 732 -8.80 10.53 41.07
CA LEU A 732 -10.21 10.20 40.83
C LEU A 732 -10.40 9.45 39.51
N CYS A 733 -11.14 8.33 39.56
CA CYS A 733 -11.86 7.80 38.40
C CYS A 733 -13.34 8.21 38.52
N PRO A 734 -13.98 8.77 37.49
CA PRO A 734 -15.42 8.99 37.49
C PRO A 734 -16.16 7.69 37.11
N CYS A 735 -16.64 6.95 38.11
CA CYS A 735 -17.66 5.92 37.87
C CYS A 735 -19.01 6.62 37.60
N THR A 736 -19.56 6.43 36.40
CA THR A 736 -20.89 6.93 36.04
C THR A 736 -21.98 6.15 36.80
N ALA A 737 -22.81 6.88 37.54
CA ALA A 737 -23.93 6.28 38.27
C ALA A 737 -25.06 5.89 37.30
N VAL A 738 -25.41 4.59 37.28
CA VAL A 738 -26.61 4.10 36.61
C VAL A 738 -27.83 4.44 37.46
N THR A 739 -28.53 5.51 37.12
CA THR A 739 -29.85 5.83 37.68
C THR A 739 -30.96 5.12 36.90
N SER A 740 -31.50 4.06 37.50
CA SER A 740 -32.66 3.33 36.96
C SER A 740 -33.97 4.10 37.19
N LEU A 741 -34.54 4.63 36.11
CA LEU A 741 -35.89 5.20 36.12
C LEU A 741 -36.95 4.13 35.84
N LEU A 742 -37.65 3.73 36.89
CA LEU A 742 -38.94 3.01 36.79
C LEU A 742 -40.06 4.01 36.44
N PRO A 743 -41.04 3.65 35.60
CA PRO A 743 -42.14 4.54 35.24
C PRO A 743 -43.21 4.58 36.33
N THR A 744 -43.49 5.78 36.87
CA THR A 744 -44.63 6.01 37.76
C THR A 744 -45.94 6.12 36.96
N ARG A 745 -46.91 5.26 37.29
CA ARG A 745 -48.31 5.44 36.87
C ARG A 745 -48.97 6.59 37.65
N ARG A 746 -49.41 7.64 36.96
CA ARG A 746 -50.80 8.11 36.94
C ARG A 746 -50.97 9.21 35.89
#